data_AF-A0A8B8QK18-F1
#
_entry.id   AF-A0A8B8QK18-F1
#
_cell.length_a   1.000
_cell.length_b   1.000
_cell.length_c   1.000
_cell.angle_alpha   90.00
_cell.angle_beta   90.00
_cell.angle_gamma   90.00
#
_symmetry.space_group_name_H-M   'P 1'
#
loop_
_entity.id
_entity.type
_entity.pdbx_description
1 polymer ?
#
loop_
_entity_poly.entity_id
_entity_poly.type
_entity_poly.pdbx_seq_one_letter_code
_entity_poly.pdbx_strand_id
1 'polypeptide(L)'
;MRVIPHCRKHLRFHRNRVDPQLAAAAGGGAGSGLSAEQNATTQQQGETTVDIYAIGIQEAFSSQSDYLRDWDIELQTTLGPNHKSNDLRDHINQNGGDHSDYLIGAGIADITGPAADINLMGYAKPGQDAGGIHLRIYSRSVIIEDKQGNRVLYTSLDNGMISQLLRVEVLKQLKLKYGSTTFNETNVMMSATHTHSAPGGFFQYMLYNIPSAGFISQTLDALVQGIVRSVDRAHDNMKLAKIYFTKGKLYDASVNRSPISYANNPAEERRFYEDDTDKTMYLLRMVDKQTNEPIAMVNWFAVHGTSMNNTNHLISSDNKGLASILFEQELNPQGTLPGKGKFVAIFAQANEGDVSPNTRGPRCIDTGLPCDTLTSTCGNPPRNEKCIASGPGKDMFESTKIIAYKQYFKARQLFMDTKSQKQISGPIKFIHEHIDMTQQVVPPYKSSLDLLNQQKARRLHLARHLNDTTPYTTCTAALGYSFAAGTTDGPGAFDFQQGHTLSNRYWNLVRDFLRRPSEKSIKCQKPKPIILATGEMDFPYMWHPKIVPTQILMIGQLVIVGLPGEFTTMSGRRIRNAVHDTLKSATEELYTNNDARRSIVSSGSRVAGDQVKSCDIESMACTSQTSDFEVVLSGLSNIYTSYITTIEEYNVQRYEGASTLYGPHTLQAYINQFQKLAHHLVSNQPLGPNALEPPDLTKSLFTIKAGVIFDGAPRGKTFGSVLEDVNSSRIYQCRELVNVSFVAGNPRNDLKQEESFLYVDKLQAQNNSWLPIASDSSWETKFIWERTSTLYGESRVIIEWEIPTDCESGVYRIRHYGAYKSIFQTVTQYSGKSSPFKVKPPEDSVDINQLESLHRQALELDKVEQQAEEIRKRVSKEKEEEEAAKPKKADHGLMRSLSPMKVLNSWLNWNWG
;
A
#
# COMPACT_ATOMS: atom_id res chain seq x y z
N MET A 1 -3.83 1.64 -50.18
CA MET A 1 -3.27 2.35 -51.36
C MET A 1 -1.85 1.87 -51.60
N ARG A 2 -1.50 1.46 -52.84
CA ARG A 2 -0.16 1.03 -53.26
C ARG A 2 0.73 2.24 -53.55
N VAL A 3 2.03 2.15 -53.24
CA VAL A 3 3.22 2.26 -54.14
C VAL A 3 4.49 2.54 -53.30
N ILE A 4 5.61 1.93 -53.71
CA ILE A 4 6.95 1.79 -53.12
C ILE A 4 7.96 2.64 -53.99
N PRO A 5 9.31 2.63 -53.86
CA PRO A 5 10.30 3.17 -52.89
C PRO A 5 11.40 4.13 -53.48
N HIS A 6 12.48 4.38 -52.68
CA HIS A 6 13.86 4.89 -52.96
C HIS A 6 14.08 6.41 -52.78
N CYS A 7 15.14 6.93 -52.13
CA CYS A 7 16.57 6.57 -52.18
C CYS A 7 17.38 7.04 -50.94
N ARG A 8 18.48 6.34 -50.61
CA ARG A 8 19.56 6.73 -49.66
C ARG A 8 20.61 7.62 -50.37
N LYS A 9 21.23 8.59 -49.67
CA LYS A 9 22.71 8.70 -49.43
C LYS A 9 23.17 10.03 -48.80
N HIS A 10 24.02 9.87 -47.77
CA HIS A 10 25.24 10.60 -47.32
C HIS A 10 25.30 12.13 -47.14
N LEU A 11 25.85 12.56 -45.98
CA LEU A 11 27.05 13.43 -45.81
C LEU A 11 27.34 13.59 -44.29
N ARG A 12 28.28 12.85 -43.69
CA ARG A 12 29.68 13.21 -43.32
C ARG A 12 29.91 14.58 -42.66
N PHE A 13 30.34 14.49 -41.40
CA PHE A 13 30.92 15.51 -40.53
C PHE A 13 32.27 16.06 -41.03
N HIS A 14 32.54 17.34 -40.74
CA HIS A 14 33.89 17.85 -40.52
C HIS A 14 33.94 18.75 -39.27
N ARG A 15 34.93 18.44 -38.41
CA ARG A 15 35.39 19.21 -37.24
C ARG A 15 36.22 20.42 -37.69
N ASN A 16 36.27 21.49 -36.88
CA ASN A 16 37.52 21.93 -36.25
C ASN A 16 37.32 22.96 -35.12
N ARG A 17 38.19 22.81 -34.11
CA ARG A 17 38.43 23.60 -32.89
C ARG A 17 39.05 24.97 -33.20
N VAL A 18 38.92 25.95 -32.28
CA VAL A 18 40.03 26.69 -31.63
C VAL A 18 39.59 27.15 -30.22
N ASP A 19 40.54 27.08 -29.29
CA ASP A 19 40.54 27.40 -27.84
C ASP A 19 40.64 28.93 -27.53
N PRO A 20 40.62 29.37 -26.25
CA PRO A 20 40.17 30.69 -25.80
C PRO A 20 41.30 31.56 -25.20
N GLN A 21 41.01 32.82 -24.83
CA GLN A 21 41.52 33.46 -23.59
C GLN A 21 41.05 34.91 -23.37
N LEU A 22 40.79 35.20 -22.07
CA LEU A 22 41.01 36.44 -21.28
C LEU A 22 40.28 37.74 -21.71
N ALA A 23 39.93 38.70 -20.84
CA ALA A 23 39.62 38.84 -19.42
C ALA A 23 39.34 40.34 -19.19
N ALA A 24 38.68 40.64 -18.06
CA ALA A 24 38.74 41.89 -17.29
C ALA A 24 37.75 43.05 -17.59
N ALA A 25 37.00 43.32 -16.52
CA ALA A 25 36.86 44.62 -15.84
C ALA A 25 35.64 45.54 -16.12
N ALA A 26 34.76 45.55 -15.10
CA ALA A 26 34.43 46.69 -14.22
C ALA A 26 33.46 47.81 -14.67
N GLY A 27 32.52 48.08 -13.75
CA GLY A 27 31.78 49.35 -13.55
C GLY A 27 30.51 49.48 -14.42
N GLY A 28 29.34 49.88 -13.95
CA GLY A 28 28.89 50.55 -12.73
C GLY A 28 27.73 51.51 -13.10
N GLY A 29 26.71 51.61 -12.23
CA GLY A 29 25.67 52.67 -12.25
C GLY A 29 24.50 52.42 -13.22
N ALA A 30 23.24 52.25 -12.81
CA ALA A 30 22.31 53.08 -12.02
C ALA A 30 21.40 54.00 -12.87
N GLY A 31 20.09 53.90 -12.62
CA GLY A 31 19.01 54.84 -13.01
C GLY A 31 18.35 54.57 -14.36
N SER A 32 17.06 54.77 -14.63
CA SER A 32 15.88 55.24 -13.88
C SER A 32 14.75 55.51 -14.90
N GLY A 33 13.48 55.37 -14.51
CA GLY A 33 12.30 56.01 -15.17
C GLY A 33 11.62 55.19 -16.27
N LEU A 34 10.34 54.78 -16.14
CA LEU A 34 9.09 55.57 -16.37
C LEU A 34 9.00 56.07 -17.83
N SER A 35 7.92 55.97 -18.61
CA SER A 35 6.48 55.71 -18.41
C SER A 35 5.81 55.68 -19.80
N ALA A 36 4.66 55.00 -19.94
CA ALA A 36 3.42 55.39 -20.69
C ALA A 36 3.53 55.88 -22.18
N GLU A 37 2.57 55.78 -23.11
CA GLU A 37 1.18 55.32 -23.21
C GLU A 37 0.79 55.42 -24.71
N GLN A 38 -0.37 54.83 -25.08
CA GLN A 38 -1.29 55.24 -26.17
C GLN A 38 -1.10 54.82 -27.65
N ASN A 39 -1.92 53.83 -28.03
CA ASN A 39 -2.99 53.82 -29.06
C ASN A 39 -2.88 54.70 -30.32
N ALA A 40 -3.03 54.07 -31.51
CA ALA A 40 -4.07 54.43 -32.49
C ALA A 40 -4.27 53.35 -33.59
N THR A 41 -5.55 53.13 -33.87
CA THR A 41 -6.25 52.41 -34.97
C THR A 41 -5.77 52.78 -36.38
N THR A 42 -5.95 51.99 -37.48
CA THR A 42 -7.23 51.66 -38.15
C THR A 42 -7.01 50.66 -39.32
N GLN A 43 -7.97 49.73 -39.53
CA GLN A 43 -8.52 49.05 -40.74
C GLN A 43 -7.69 49.00 -42.06
N GLN A 44 -7.68 47.94 -42.90
CA GLN A 44 -8.81 47.13 -43.37
C GLN A 44 -8.33 45.86 -44.15
N GLN A 45 -8.97 44.72 -43.86
CA GLN A 45 -9.34 43.55 -44.69
C GLN A 45 -8.42 42.94 -45.78
N GLY A 46 -8.25 41.61 -45.68
CA GLY A 46 -7.87 40.72 -46.78
C GLY A 46 -7.39 39.33 -46.33
N GLU A 47 -8.31 38.35 -46.31
CA GLU A 47 -8.19 36.90 -46.08
C GLU A 47 -6.83 36.23 -46.39
N THR A 48 -6.29 35.41 -45.47
CA THR A 48 -6.43 33.93 -45.49
C THR A 48 -5.57 33.25 -44.42
N THR A 49 -6.11 32.14 -43.97
CA THR A 49 -5.83 31.28 -42.83
C THR A 49 -4.49 30.53 -42.92
N VAL A 50 -3.98 30.17 -41.73
CA VAL A 50 -2.94 29.15 -41.43
C VAL A 50 -1.50 29.67 -41.45
N ASP A 51 -1.02 30.18 -40.30
CA ASP A 51 0.32 29.92 -39.74
C ASP A 51 0.53 30.69 -38.42
N ILE A 52 -0.15 30.25 -37.34
CA ILE A 52 0.14 30.71 -35.95
C ILE A 52 0.30 29.51 -34.98
N TYR A 53 0.32 28.26 -35.47
CA TYR A 53 0.45 27.09 -34.60
C TYR A 53 1.90 26.64 -34.33
N ALA A 54 2.91 27.31 -34.89
CA ALA A 54 4.30 26.86 -34.78
C ALA A 54 5.18 27.67 -33.80
N ILE A 55 4.71 28.80 -33.27
CA ILE A 55 5.55 29.66 -32.39
C ILE A 55 5.11 29.59 -30.92
N GLY A 56 3.86 29.18 -30.62
CA GLY A 56 3.36 29.03 -29.25
C GLY A 56 3.68 27.70 -28.54
N ILE A 57 4.31 26.74 -29.23
CA ILE A 57 4.62 25.42 -28.65
C ILE A 57 6.01 25.41 -28.00
N GLN A 58 6.96 26.22 -28.47
CA GLN A 58 8.34 26.15 -28.00
C GLN A 58 8.57 26.93 -26.68
N GLU A 59 7.81 27.99 -26.42
CA GLU A 59 7.86 28.75 -25.15
C GLU A 59 7.06 28.09 -24.01
N ALA A 60 6.10 27.21 -24.34
CA ALA A 60 5.42 26.37 -23.35
C ALA A 60 6.31 25.23 -22.83
N PHE A 61 7.30 24.79 -23.62
CA PHE A 61 8.27 23.78 -23.21
C PHE A 61 9.45 24.36 -22.40
N SER A 62 9.82 25.63 -22.59
CA SER A 62 10.89 26.26 -21.81
C SER A 62 10.43 26.74 -20.42
N SER A 63 9.17 27.18 -20.28
CA SER A 63 8.64 27.70 -19.01
C SER A 63 8.24 26.63 -17.98
N GLN A 64 8.20 25.35 -18.34
CA GLN A 64 7.99 24.24 -17.40
C GLN A 64 9.28 23.67 -16.80
N SER A 65 10.46 23.96 -17.37
CA SER A 65 11.74 23.52 -16.79
C SER A 65 12.19 24.37 -15.58
N ASP A 66 11.63 25.59 -15.45
CA ASP A 66 11.84 26.50 -14.31
C ASP A 66 10.90 26.21 -13.12
N TYR A 67 10.19 25.08 -13.13
CA TYR A 67 9.26 24.65 -12.07
C TYR A 67 9.90 23.76 -11.00
N LEU A 68 11.22 23.63 -10.97
CA LEU A 68 11.96 23.13 -9.81
C LEU A 68 12.17 24.31 -8.82
N ARG A 69 11.07 24.92 -8.36
CA ARG A 69 11.05 26.12 -7.50
C ARG A 69 11.09 25.79 -6.02
N ASP A 70 11.63 26.76 -5.30
CA ASP A 70 11.73 26.86 -3.84
C ASP A 70 10.47 26.39 -3.11
N TRP A 71 10.67 25.35 -2.29
CA TRP A 71 9.70 24.90 -1.31
C TRP A 71 9.82 25.80 -0.09
N ASP A 72 9.32 27.03 -0.17
CA ASP A 72 9.09 27.84 1.03
C ASP A 72 7.84 27.30 1.73
N ILE A 73 8.01 26.18 2.45
CA ILE A 73 7.10 25.84 3.53
C ILE A 73 7.20 27.02 4.49
N GLU A 74 6.09 27.72 4.76
CA GLU A 74 5.98 28.72 5.83
C GLU A 74 6.44 28.04 7.14
N LEU A 75 7.72 28.21 7.45
CA LEU A 75 8.35 27.75 8.68
C LEU A 75 7.75 28.59 9.79
N GLN A 76 6.65 28.12 10.39
CA GLN A 76 6.26 28.59 11.70
C GLN A 76 7.36 28.17 12.67
N THR A 77 8.32 29.07 12.89
CA THR A 77 9.39 28.95 13.88
C THR A 77 8.76 29.09 15.27
N THR A 78 8.11 28.04 15.75
CA THR A 78 8.00 27.77 17.18
C THR A 78 9.30 27.08 17.62
N LEU A 79 9.77 27.39 18.84
CA LEU A 79 11.03 26.93 19.45
C LEU A 79 11.47 25.52 18.99
N GLY A 80 12.74 25.39 18.57
CA GLY A 80 13.25 24.25 17.82
C GLY A 80 12.72 22.86 18.26
N PRO A 81 12.24 22.02 17.32
CA PRO A 81 11.52 20.77 17.60
C PRO A 81 12.29 19.73 18.44
N ASN A 82 13.60 19.90 18.62
CA ASN A 82 14.44 19.00 19.42
C ASN A 82 14.40 19.27 20.94
N HIS A 83 13.96 20.45 21.39
CA HIS A 83 14.04 20.80 22.82
C HIS A 83 13.11 19.95 23.69
N LYS A 84 11.82 19.80 23.31
CA LYS A 84 10.84 19.00 24.07
C LYS A 84 11.18 17.51 24.12
N SER A 85 11.66 16.94 23.01
CA SER A 85 12.07 15.53 22.96
C SER A 85 13.30 15.29 23.83
N ASN A 86 14.27 16.21 23.83
CA ASN A 86 15.42 16.13 24.72
C ASN A 86 15.02 16.27 26.20
N ASP A 87 14.14 17.21 26.54
CA ASP A 87 13.64 17.39 27.92
C ASP A 87 12.93 16.11 28.44
N LEU A 88 12.12 15.48 27.58
CA LEU A 88 11.44 14.21 27.88
C LEU A 88 12.43 13.05 28.05
N ARG A 89 13.47 12.97 27.20
CA ARG A 89 14.53 11.95 27.31
C ARG A 89 15.33 12.11 28.60
N ASP A 90 15.72 13.32 28.93
CA ASP A 90 16.47 13.62 30.15
C ASP A 90 15.64 13.24 31.38
N HIS A 91 14.33 13.49 31.36
CA HIS A 91 13.42 13.04 32.40
C HIS A 91 13.32 11.50 32.52
N ILE A 92 13.32 10.76 31.41
CA ILE A 92 13.32 9.29 31.42
C ILE A 92 14.63 8.74 32.01
N ASN A 93 15.76 9.34 31.62
CA ASN A 93 17.09 8.90 32.04
C ASN A 93 17.37 9.24 33.51
N GLN A 94 16.90 10.39 34.01
CA GLN A 94 17.03 10.78 35.42
C GLN A 94 16.19 9.92 36.37
N ASN A 95 15.06 9.36 35.90
CA ASN A 95 14.15 8.54 36.71
C ASN A 95 14.34 7.02 36.56
N GLY A 96 15.45 6.56 35.97
CA GLY A 96 15.78 5.13 35.88
C GLY A 96 14.73 4.29 35.15
N GLY A 97 14.16 4.80 34.05
CA GLY A 97 13.05 4.09 33.39
C GLY A 97 13.42 2.68 32.90
N ASP A 98 12.39 1.90 32.55
CA ASP A 98 12.51 0.52 32.04
C ASP A 98 12.86 0.48 30.53
N HIS A 99 13.61 -0.53 30.06
CA HIS A 99 13.91 -0.78 28.63
C HIS A 99 12.65 -1.00 27.75
N SER A 100 11.47 -1.02 28.36
CA SER A 100 10.16 -1.07 27.70
C SER A 100 9.47 0.29 27.51
N ASP A 101 10.11 1.39 27.96
CA ASP A 101 9.62 2.75 27.80
C ASP A 101 10.15 3.37 26.49
N TYR A 102 9.25 3.92 25.68
CA TYR A 102 9.57 4.61 24.42
C TYR A 102 8.95 6.00 24.39
N LEU A 103 9.51 6.91 23.60
CA LEU A 103 8.82 8.12 23.16
C LEU A 103 8.08 7.82 21.85
N ILE A 104 6.76 8.00 21.84
CA ILE A 104 5.91 7.70 20.70
C ILE A 104 5.06 8.90 20.35
N GLY A 105 5.07 9.26 19.06
CA GLY A 105 4.20 10.27 18.48
C GLY A 105 3.47 9.72 17.28
N ALA A 106 2.23 10.17 17.07
CA ALA A 106 1.40 9.74 15.96
C ALA A 106 0.75 10.94 15.27
N GLY A 107 0.63 10.87 13.94
CA GLY A 107 0.07 11.95 13.14
C GLY A 107 -0.61 11.43 11.89
N ILE A 108 -1.71 12.09 11.52
CA ILE A 108 -2.47 11.85 10.30
C ILE A 108 -2.56 13.15 9.52
N ALA A 109 -2.47 13.11 8.19
CA ALA A 109 -2.69 14.27 7.33
C ALA A 109 -3.21 13.87 5.95
N ASP A 110 -3.94 14.76 5.31
CA ASP A 110 -4.53 14.56 3.98
C ASP A 110 -3.43 14.58 2.91
N ILE A 111 -3.45 13.56 2.04
CA ILE A 111 -2.57 13.43 0.87
C ILE A 111 -3.36 13.36 -0.44
N THR A 112 -4.64 13.74 -0.41
CA THR A 112 -5.54 13.66 -1.56
C THR A 112 -5.07 14.58 -2.68
N GLY A 113 -4.81 13.97 -3.83
CA GLY A 113 -4.43 14.64 -5.06
C GLY A 113 -5.63 15.16 -5.87
N PRO A 114 -5.43 15.44 -7.16
CA PRO A 114 -6.47 15.99 -8.03
C PRO A 114 -7.68 15.04 -8.20
N ALA A 115 -8.87 15.52 -7.84
CA ALA A 115 -10.12 14.76 -7.88
C ALA A 115 -10.85 14.76 -9.24
N ALA A 116 -10.20 15.25 -10.30
CA ALA A 116 -10.75 15.28 -11.65
C ALA A 116 -9.65 15.08 -12.70
N ASP A 117 -9.99 14.48 -13.85
CA ASP A 117 -9.20 14.35 -15.09
C ASP A 117 -7.84 13.63 -15.00
N ILE A 118 -7.46 13.11 -13.82
CA ILE A 118 -6.21 12.37 -13.59
C ILE A 118 -6.50 10.89 -13.40
N ASN A 119 -5.77 10.03 -14.13
CA ASN A 119 -5.96 8.58 -14.06
C ASN A 119 -5.71 8.05 -12.64
N LEU A 120 -6.59 7.16 -12.17
CA LEU A 120 -6.41 6.44 -10.91
C LEU A 120 -5.30 5.39 -11.08
N MET A 121 -4.34 5.39 -10.15
CA MET A 121 -3.19 4.51 -10.14
C MET A 121 -3.57 3.10 -9.70
N GLY A 122 -3.06 2.08 -10.39
CA GLY A 122 -3.24 0.67 -10.03
C GLY A 122 -3.59 -0.19 -11.24
N TYR A 123 -4.81 -0.04 -11.76
CA TYR A 123 -5.32 -0.87 -12.85
C TYR A 123 -4.72 -0.56 -14.24
N ALA A 124 -4.01 0.56 -14.38
CA ALA A 124 -3.46 1.03 -15.65
C ALA A 124 -4.50 1.07 -16.79
N LYS A 125 -5.76 1.37 -16.44
CA LYS A 125 -6.89 1.36 -17.38
C LYS A 125 -7.07 2.74 -18.02
N PRO A 126 -6.94 2.86 -19.36
CA PRO A 126 -7.26 4.09 -20.06
C PRO A 126 -8.70 4.52 -19.78
N GLY A 127 -8.89 5.80 -19.48
CA GLY A 127 -10.21 6.37 -19.20
C GLY A 127 -10.70 6.18 -17.76
N GLN A 128 -9.97 5.47 -16.89
CA GLN A 128 -10.25 5.44 -15.45
C GLN A 128 -9.73 6.72 -14.76
N ASP A 129 -10.17 7.86 -15.26
CA ASP A 129 -9.80 9.17 -14.71
C ASP A 129 -10.70 9.49 -13.51
N ALA A 130 -10.12 10.14 -12.50
CA ALA A 130 -10.83 10.65 -11.35
C ALA A 130 -11.96 11.59 -11.81
N GLY A 131 -13.13 11.44 -11.21
CA GLY A 131 -14.33 12.25 -11.42
C GLY A 131 -15.03 12.52 -10.10
N GLY A 132 -14.28 12.57 -9.00
CA GLY A 132 -14.84 12.78 -7.67
C GLY A 132 -14.05 12.12 -6.53
N ILE A 133 -14.64 12.14 -5.34
CA ILE A 133 -14.12 11.57 -4.10
C ILE A 133 -15.24 10.77 -3.42
N HIS A 134 -14.91 9.54 -3.01
CA HIS A 134 -15.70 8.76 -2.07
C HIS A 134 -15.08 8.81 -0.68
N LEU A 135 -13.77 8.57 -0.59
CA LEU A 135 -12.99 8.74 0.64
C LEU A 135 -11.73 9.53 0.31
N ARG A 136 -11.40 10.52 1.14
CA ARG A 136 -10.06 11.12 1.19
C ARG A 136 -9.02 10.05 1.48
N ILE A 137 -7.80 10.31 1.03
CA ILE A 137 -6.63 9.46 1.28
C ILE A 137 -5.68 10.16 2.24
N TYR A 138 -5.14 9.41 3.21
CA TYR A 138 -4.32 9.96 4.28
C TYR A 138 -2.91 9.37 4.35
N SER A 139 -1.96 10.20 4.78
CA SER A 139 -0.69 9.75 5.35
C SER A 139 -0.86 9.57 6.85
N ARG A 140 -0.50 8.39 7.35
CA ARG A 140 -0.48 8.07 8.78
C ARG A 140 0.93 7.72 9.20
N SER A 141 1.48 8.49 10.13
CA SER A 141 2.87 8.41 10.58
C SER A 141 2.95 8.12 12.06
N VAL A 142 3.87 7.24 12.43
CA VAL A 142 4.24 6.95 13.82
C VAL A 142 5.76 7.10 13.96
N ILE A 143 6.17 7.89 14.94
CA ILE A 143 7.56 8.04 15.36
C ILE A 143 7.73 7.27 16.66
N ILE A 144 8.75 6.42 16.72
CA ILE A 144 9.10 5.64 17.91
C ILE A 144 10.57 5.86 18.21
N GLU A 145 10.85 6.15 19.47
CA GLU A 145 12.19 6.47 19.91
C GLU A 145 12.52 5.79 21.23
N ASP A 146 13.72 5.22 21.29
CA ASP A 146 14.26 4.63 22.51
C ASP A 146 14.99 5.67 23.37
N LYS A 147 15.47 5.23 24.53
CA LYS A 147 16.16 6.08 25.51
C LYS A 147 17.53 6.54 25.08
N GLN A 148 18.14 5.81 24.16
CA GLN A 148 19.42 6.17 23.56
C GLN A 148 19.24 7.25 22.48
N GLY A 149 17.98 7.60 22.17
CA GLY A 149 17.64 8.58 21.15
C GLY A 149 17.63 8.00 19.74
N ASN A 150 17.72 6.67 19.60
CA ASN A 150 17.51 6.02 18.31
C ASN A 150 16.04 6.12 17.95
N ARG A 151 15.76 6.73 16.81
CA ARG A 151 14.41 7.06 16.36
C ARG A 151 14.14 6.37 15.04
N VAL A 152 12.94 5.81 14.90
CA VAL A 152 12.39 5.34 13.62
C VAL A 152 11.11 6.07 13.29
N LEU A 153 10.89 6.29 12.00
CA LEU A 153 9.64 6.78 11.43
C LEU A 153 9.05 5.68 10.53
N TYR A 154 7.82 5.27 10.85
CA TYR A 154 7.02 4.41 9.99
C TYR A 154 5.80 5.18 9.49
N THR A 155 5.67 5.29 8.17
CA THR A 155 4.55 5.99 7.52
C THR A 155 3.83 5.05 6.58
N SER A 156 2.50 4.95 6.70
CA SER A 156 1.63 4.26 5.74
C SER A 156 0.74 5.26 5.00
N LEU A 157 0.67 5.14 3.68
CA LEU A 157 -0.12 6.02 2.81
C LEU A 157 -1.32 5.27 2.24
N ASP A 158 -2.49 5.91 2.25
CA ASP A 158 -3.63 5.48 1.43
C ASP A 158 -3.35 5.78 -0.06
N ASN A 159 -2.39 5.07 -0.65
CA ASN A 159 -1.96 5.26 -2.03
C ASN A 159 -1.73 3.91 -2.72
N GLY A 160 -1.56 3.95 -4.04
CA GLY A 160 -1.23 2.77 -4.84
C GLY A 160 0.11 2.16 -4.45
N MET A 161 1.18 2.95 -4.40
CA MET A 161 2.54 2.49 -4.06
C MET A 161 3.40 3.67 -3.55
N ILE A 162 4.60 3.37 -3.05
CA ILE A 162 5.65 4.38 -2.85
C ILE A 162 6.53 4.47 -4.09
N SER A 163 6.67 5.66 -4.67
CA SER A 163 7.61 5.89 -5.77
C SER A 163 8.98 6.34 -5.24
N GLN A 164 10.04 6.07 -6.00
CA GLN A 164 11.39 6.56 -5.66
C GLN A 164 11.43 8.08 -5.52
N LEU A 165 10.77 8.79 -6.44
CA LEU A 165 10.70 10.25 -6.44
C LEU A 165 10.02 10.78 -5.18
N LEU A 166 8.90 10.17 -4.80
CA LEU A 166 8.17 10.53 -3.59
C LEU A 166 9.04 10.36 -2.35
N ARG A 167 9.72 9.22 -2.21
CA ARG A 167 10.61 8.97 -1.07
C ARG A 167 11.75 9.98 -1.00
N VAL A 168 12.43 10.23 -2.13
CA VAL A 168 13.56 11.16 -2.18
C VAL A 168 13.12 12.58 -1.81
N GLU A 169 12.00 13.07 -2.34
CA GLU A 169 11.53 14.43 -2.02
C GLU A 169 11.07 14.54 -0.57
N VAL A 170 10.36 13.54 -0.01
CA VAL A 170 10.02 13.53 1.42
C VAL A 170 11.27 13.57 2.30
N LEU A 171 12.27 12.72 2.04
CA LEU A 171 13.51 12.70 2.81
C LEU A 171 14.28 14.02 2.71
N LYS A 172 14.28 14.66 1.54
CA LYS A 172 14.85 15.99 1.34
C LYS A 172 14.15 17.03 2.20
N GLN A 173 12.81 17.07 2.21
CA GLN A 173 12.04 18.00 3.04
C GLN A 173 12.25 17.75 4.54
N LEU A 174 12.25 16.48 4.97
CA LEU A 174 12.53 16.11 6.36
C LEU A 174 13.95 16.51 6.78
N LYS A 175 14.95 16.31 5.91
CA LYS A 175 16.34 16.72 6.16
C LYS A 175 16.47 18.24 6.29
N LEU A 176 15.77 19.01 5.44
CA LEU A 176 15.75 20.47 5.52
C LEU A 176 15.14 20.95 6.84
N LYS A 177 14.07 20.32 7.30
CA LYS A 177 13.33 20.74 8.50
C LYS A 177 13.95 20.26 9.83
N TYR A 178 14.41 19.01 9.88
CA TYR A 178 14.85 18.35 11.13
C TYR A 178 16.36 18.08 11.20
N GLY A 179 17.11 18.47 10.16
CA GLY A 179 18.52 18.13 10.00
C GLY A 179 18.76 16.71 9.48
N SER A 180 20.01 16.38 9.15
CA SER A 180 20.39 15.11 8.52
C SER A 180 20.42 13.89 9.45
N THR A 181 20.40 14.11 10.76
CA THR A 181 20.54 13.03 11.77
C THR A 181 19.19 12.51 12.26
N THR A 182 18.14 13.33 12.23
CA THR A 182 16.84 13.00 12.84
C THR A 182 16.06 12.01 11.96
N PHE A 183 15.94 12.31 10.68
CA PHE A 183 15.25 11.48 9.69
C PHE A 183 16.13 11.35 8.45
N ASN A 184 16.47 10.12 8.08
CA ASN A 184 17.28 9.79 6.92
C ASN A 184 16.87 8.42 6.36
N GLU A 185 17.56 7.97 5.30
CA GLU A 185 17.22 6.72 4.61
C GLU A 185 17.22 5.48 5.50
N THR A 186 18.05 5.48 6.55
CA THR A 186 18.22 4.31 7.40
C THR A 186 17.05 4.11 8.35
N ASN A 187 16.44 5.19 8.84
CA ASN A 187 15.44 5.15 9.90
C ASN A 187 14.03 5.58 9.48
N VAL A 188 13.82 5.97 8.22
CA VAL A 188 12.50 6.29 7.65
C VAL A 188 12.03 5.17 6.73
N MET A 189 10.91 4.54 7.05
CA MET A 189 10.22 3.56 6.22
C MET A 189 8.86 4.11 5.79
N MET A 190 8.63 4.14 4.48
CA MET A 190 7.36 4.56 3.88
C MET A 190 6.72 3.37 3.21
N SER A 191 5.44 3.12 3.46
CA SER A 191 4.64 1.99 2.95
C SER A 191 3.33 2.52 2.36
N ALA A 192 2.68 1.75 1.50
CA ALA A 192 1.36 2.09 0.97
C ALA A 192 0.32 1.00 1.27
N THR A 193 -0.95 1.37 1.34
CA THR A 193 -2.08 0.42 1.52
C THR A 193 -2.45 -0.31 0.23
N HIS A 194 -1.86 0.08 -0.90
CA HIS A 194 -2.15 -0.46 -2.22
C HIS A 194 -3.61 -0.29 -2.66
N THR A 195 -4.19 0.89 -2.39
CA THR A 195 -5.49 1.26 -3.00
C THR A 195 -5.31 1.53 -4.49
N HIS A 196 -6.18 0.96 -5.32
CA HIS A 196 -6.21 1.19 -6.78
C HIS A 196 -7.13 2.38 -7.16
N SER A 197 -7.46 3.23 -6.20
CA SER A 197 -8.36 4.38 -6.36
C SER A 197 -7.74 5.70 -5.88
N ALA A 198 -6.41 5.84 -5.95
CA ALA A 198 -5.70 7.10 -5.70
C ALA A 198 -5.16 7.72 -7.01
N PRO A 199 -5.08 9.05 -7.15
CA PRO A 199 -4.53 9.68 -8.37
C PRO A 199 -3.08 9.28 -8.68
N GLY A 200 -2.77 9.03 -9.95
CA GLY A 200 -1.41 8.69 -10.41
C GLY A 200 -0.54 9.90 -10.77
N GLY A 201 0.55 9.63 -11.50
CA GLY A 201 1.46 10.65 -12.05
C GLY A 201 2.56 11.14 -11.09
N PHE A 202 2.92 10.36 -10.06
CA PHE A 202 3.93 10.73 -9.06
C PHE A 202 5.22 9.90 -9.17
N PHE A 203 5.46 9.22 -10.29
CA PHE A 203 6.67 8.43 -10.51
C PHE A 203 7.71 9.20 -11.32
N GLN A 204 8.97 8.79 -11.20
CA GLN A 204 10.03 9.22 -12.10
C GLN A 204 10.36 8.22 -13.20
N TYR A 205 9.97 6.96 -13.06
CA TYR A 205 10.19 5.92 -14.05
C TYR A 205 9.04 5.86 -15.04
N MET A 206 9.35 5.78 -16.33
CA MET A 206 8.39 6.08 -17.38
C MET A 206 7.17 5.16 -17.36
N LEU A 207 7.38 3.85 -17.16
CA LEU A 207 6.29 2.87 -17.28
C LEU A 207 5.09 3.23 -16.41
N TYR A 208 5.35 3.66 -15.17
CA TYR A 208 4.32 3.98 -14.20
C TYR A 208 3.59 5.30 -14.47
N ASN A 209 4.18 6.21 -15.25
CA ASN A 209 3.54 7.47 -15.65
C ASN A 209 2.71 7.34 -16.94
N ILE A 210 2.88 6.27 -17.73
CA ILE A 210 2.15 6.10 -19.00
C ILE A 210 0.62 6.15 -18.79
N PRO A 211 0.01 5.41 -17.84
CA PRO A 211 -1.45 5.45 -17.65
C PRO A 211 -1.98 6.83 -17.24
N SER A 212 -1.21 7.55 -16.42
CA SER A 212 -1.51 8.93 -16.01
C SER A 212 -1.22 9.97 -17.10
N ALA A 213 -0.72 9.53 -18.26
CA ALA A 213 -0.31 10.38 -19.36
C ALA A 213 0.76 11.41 -18.94
N GLY A 214 1.72 10.96 -18.12
CA GLY A 214 2.89 11.70 -17.69
C GLY A 214 2.92 11.98 -16.19
N PHE A 215 3.85 12.86 -15.81
CA PHE A 215 4.03 13.34 -14.44
C PHE A 215 3.00 14.43 -14.10
N ILE A 216 2.44 14.39 -12.89
CA ILE A 216 1.42 15.32 -12.39
C ILE A 216 1.94 15.93 -11.09
N SER A 217 2.50 17.13 -11.17
CA SER A 217 3.10 17.84 -10.03
C SER A 217 2.11 18.00 -8.87
N GLN A 218 0.86 18.38 -9.17
CA GLN A 218 -0.20 18.52 -8.15
C GLN A 218 -0.38 17.26 -7.30
N THR A 219 -0.21 16.07 -7.88
CA THR A 219 -0.27 14.80 -7.14
C THR A 219 0.97 14.63 -6.27
N LEU A 220 2.18 14.83 -6.81
CA LEU A 220 3.42 14.70 -6.01
C LEU A 220 3.45 15.70 -4.86
N ASP A 221 3.13 16.96 -5.11
CA ASP A 221 3.13 18.04 -4.12
C ASP A 221 2.14 17.72 -2.99
N ALA A 222 0.93 17.27 -3.35
CA ALA A 222 -0.09 16.85 -2.40
C ALA A 222 0.39 15.72 -1.47
N LEU A 223 1.05 14.71 -2.05
CA LEU A 223 1.61 13.58 -1.32
C LEU A 223 2.74 14.05 -0.39
N VAL A 224 3.75 14.76 -0.89
CA VAL A 224 4.93 15.18 -0.11
C VAL A 224 4.50 16.09 1.05
N GLN A 225 3.67 17.11 0.78
CA GLN A 225 3.24 18.05 1.82
C GLN A 225 2.40 17.37 2.90
N GLY A 226 1.46 16.51 2.51
CA GLY A 226 0.67 15.75 3.48
C GLY A 226 1.52 14.77 4.31
N ILE A 227 2.53 14.12 3.70
CA ILE A 227 3.45 13.25 4.44
C ILE A 227 4.29 14.03 5.44
N VAL A 228 4.90 15.14 5.03
CA VAL A 228 5.67 15.99 5.95
C VAL A 228 4.77 16.50 7.07
N ARG A 229 3.53 16.89 6.77
CA ARG A 229 2.54 17.34 7.77
C ARG A 229 2.14 16.24 8.75
N SER A 230 1.98 14.98 8.31
CA SER A 230 1.70 13.86 9.22
C SER A 230 2.88 13.56 10.12
N VAL A 231 4.12 13.69 9.61
CA VAL A 231 5.36 13.56 10.39
C VAL A 231 5.48 14.69 11.41
N ASP A 232 5.18 15.93 11.03
CA ASP A 232 5.16 17.08 11.94
C ASP A 232 4.18 16.84 13.09
N ARG A 233 2.94 16.44 12.77
CA ARG A 233 1.92 16.11 13.76
C ARG A 233 2.37 14.97 14.67
N ALA A 234 3.07 13.96 14.15
CA ALA A 234 3.62 12.89 14.97
C ALA A 234 4.73 13.40 15.89
N HIS A 235 5.66 14.19 15.36
CA HIS A 235 6.82 14.70 16.10
C HIS A 235 6.38 15.64 17.23
N ASP A 236 5.42 16.53 16.98
CA ASP A 236 4.92 17.50 17.95
C ASP A 236 4.09 16.86 19.08
N ASN A 237 3.56 15.65 18.85
CA ASN A 237 2.71 14.93 19.79
C ASN A 237 3.42 13.74 20.44
N MET A 238 4.76 13.70 20.47
CA MET A 238 5.50 12.64 21.14
C MET A 238 5.24 12.62 22.65
N LYS A 239 4.98 11.42 23.18
CA LYS A 239 4.74 11.17 24.61
C LYS A 239 5.47 9.93 25.08
N LEU A 240 5.70 9.85 26.39
CA LEU A 240 6.20 8.63 27.02
C LEU A 240 5.14 7.53 26.98
N ALA A 241 5.49 6.39 26.40
CA ALA A 241 4.54 5.39 25.97
C ALA A 241 5.08 3.95 26.12
N LYS A 242 4.17 2.99 26.01
CA LYS A 242 4.44 1.55 25.96
C LYS A 242 3.88 0.94 24.68
N ILE A 243 4.55 -0.11 24.20
CA ILE A 243 4.18 -0.84 22.99
C ILE A 243 3.81 -2.28 23.36
N TYR A 244 2.70 -2.75 22.80
CA TYR A 244 2.18 -4.10 22.97
C TYR A 244 1.96 -4.74 21.60
N PHE A 245 2.30 -6.02 21.47
CA PHE A 245 2.18 -6.79 20.24
C PHE A 245 1.24 -7.98 20.43
N THR A 246 0.40 -8.24 19.43
CA THR A 246 -0.44 -9.43 19.35
C THR A 246 -0.66 -9.83 17.89
N LYS A 247 -1.14 -11.06 17.67
CA LYS A 247 -1.45 -11.58 16.34
C LYS A 247 -2.65 -12.52 16.39
N GLY A 248 -3.38 -12.61 15.28
CA GLY A 248 -4.49 -13.55 15.15
C GLY A 248 -4.89 -13.79 13.71
N LYS A 249 -5.56 -14.91 13.45
CA LYS A 249 -6.01 -15.26 12.09
C LYS A 249 -7.30 -14.51 11.73
N LEU A 250 -7.36 -14.00 10.50
CA LEU A 250 -8.52 -13.41 9.84
C LEU A 250 -8.88 -14.25 8.61
N TYR A 251 -10.07 -14.85 8.64
CA TYR A 251 -10.60 -15.64 7.53
C TYR A 251 -11.61 -14.82 6.70
N ASP A 252 -11.93 -15.31 5.50
CA ASP A 252 -12.94 -14.75 4.59
C ASP A 252 -12.76 -13.28 4.19
N ALA A 253 -11.61 -12.68 4.45
CA ALA A 253 -11.27 -11.32 3.98
C ALA A 253 -10.40 -11.35 2.70
N SER A 254 -9.93 -12.52 2.30
CA SER A 254 -9.04 -12.67 1.15
C SER A 254 -9.04 -14.08 0.55
N VAL A 255 -8.71 -14.16 -0.75
CA VAL A 255 -8.52 -15.40 -1.52
C VAL A 255 -7.25 -15.29 -2.38
N ASN A 256 -6.61 -16.42 -2.70
CA ASN A 256 -5.49 -16.43 -3.63
C ASN A 256 -6.01 -16.27 -5.08
N ARG A 257 -5.48 -15.31 -5.83
CA ARG A 257 -5.89 -15.04 -7.24
C ARG A 257 -5.04 -15.77 -8.28
N SER A 258 -3.97 -16.44 -7.84
CA SER A 258 -3.07 -17.28 -8.64
C SER A 258 -2.80 -18.64 -7.97
N PRO A 259 -3.85 -19.41 -7.58
CA PRO A 259 -3.70 -20.61 -6.75
C PRO A 259 -2.89 -21.73 -7.44
N ILE A 260 -2.90 -21.79 -8.78
CA ILE A 260 -2.05 -22.75 -9.52
C ILE A 260 -0.57 -22.42 -9.38
N SER A 261 -0.21 -21.14 -9.39
CA SER A 261 1.17 -20.72 -9.15
C SER A 261 1.59 -21.08 -7.73
N TYR A 262 0.75 -20.80 -6.73
CA TYR A 262 1.01 -21.21 -5.35
C TYR A 262 1.19 -22.73 -5.23
N ALA A 263 0.32 -23.52 -5.88
CA ALA A 263 0.38 -24.98 -5.86
C ALA A 263 1.66 -25.57 -6.48
N ASN A 264 2.37 -24.78 -7.31
CA ASN A 264 3.64 -25.19 -7.90
C ASN A 264 4.81 -25.13 -6.90
N ASN A 265 4.66 -24.44 -5.76
CA ASN A 265 5.63 -24.52 -4.67
C ASN A 265 5.72 -25.96 -4.11
N PRO A 266 6.89 -26.40 -3.61
CA PRO A 266 7.11 -27.78 -3.15
C PRO A 266 6.06 -28.24 -2.13
N ALA A 267 5.53 -29.45 -2.31
CA ALA A 267 4.48 -29.98 -1.44
C ALA A 267 4.96 -30.11 0.02
N GLU A 268 6.24 -30.41 0.23
CA GLU A 268 6.88 -30.50 1.54
C GLU A 268 7.00 -29.16 2.25
N GLU A 269 7.01 -28.04 1.51
CA GLU A 269 6.96 -26.69 2.05
C GLU A 269 5.51 -26.28 2.31
N ARG A 270 4.61 -26.51 1.35
CA ARG A 270 3.19 -26.13 1.47
C ARG A 270 2.51 -26.78 2.67
N ARG A 271 2.88 -28.00 3.05
CA ARG A 271 2.31 -28.71 4.22
C ARG A 271 2.56 -28.02 5.58
N PHE A 272 3.48 -27.06 5.65
CA PHE A 272 3.71 -26.27 6.87
C PHE A 272 2.68 -25.14 7.05
N TYR A 273 1.86 -24.88 6.02
CA TYR A 273 0.88 -23.81 6.02
C TYR A 273 -0.52 -24.39 5.75
N GLU A 274 -1.50 -23.94 6.52
CA GLU A 274 -2.90 -24.36 6.37
C GLU A 274 -3.53 -23.79 5.10
N ASP A 275 -3.20 -22.53 4.78
CA ASP A 275 -3.84 -21.74 3.73
C ASP A 275 -2.86 -21.29 2.64
N ASP A 276 -3.37 -21.04 1.43
CA ASP A 276 -2.65 -20.45 0.30
C ASP A 276 -2.57 -18.92 0.32
N THR A 277 -3.00 -18.32 1.42
CA THR A 277 -2.90 -16.88 1.71
C THR A 277 -2.46 -16.70 3.17
N ASP A 278 -1.77 -15.61 3.49
CA ASP A 278 -1.39 -15.32 4.88
C ASP A 278 -2.59 -14.78 5.66
N LYS A 279 -3.23 -15.65 6.45
CA LYS A 279 -4.38 -15.30 7.30
C LYS A 279 -3.99 -14.54 8.57
N THR A 280 -2.72 -14.50 8.94
CA THR A 280 -2.29 -13.86 10.20
C THR A 280 -2.27 -12.34 10.05
N MET A 281 -3.05 -11.70 10.90
CA MET A 281 -3.02 -10.26 11.15
C MET A 281 -2.12 -9.98 12.36
N TYR A 282 -1.16 -9.08 12.19
CA TYR A 282 -0.25 -8.63 13.25
C TYR A 282 -0.66 -7.24 13.72
N LEU A 283 -0.64 -6.98 15.03
CA LEU A 283 -1.06 -5.69 15.59
C LEU A 283 -0.08 -5.19 16.66
N LEU A 284 0.35 -3.95 16.51
CA LEU A 284 0.98 -3.14 17.55
C LEU A 284 -0.04 -2.17 18.12
N ARG A 285 -0.14 -2.15 19.45
CA ARG A 285 -0.91 -1.20 20.23
C ARG A 285 0.05 -0.31 21.01
N MET A 286 -0.09 1.00 20.86
CA MET A 286 0.76 2.00 21.50
C MET A 286 -0.08 2.86 22.43
N VAL A 287 0.31 2.95 23.69
CA VAL A 287 -0.45 3.65 24.73
C VAL A 287 0.43 4.59 25.52
N ASP A 288 -0.16 5.68 25.99
CA ASP A 288 0.47 6.58 26.95
C ASP A 288 0.83 5.82 28.23
N LYS A 289 2.04 6.03 28.74
CA LYS A 289 2.54 5.30 29.92
C LYS A 289 1.77 5.66 31.19
N GLN A 290 1.30 6.91 31.32
CA GLN A 290 0.66 7.41 32.52
C GLN A 290 -0.84 7.14 32.51
N THR A 291 -1.52 7.43 31.40
CA THR A 291 -2.98 7.33 31.32
C THR A 291 -3.47 6.00 30.75
N ASN A 292 -2.58 5.22 30.11
CA ASN A 292 -2.92 4.03 29.31
C ASN A 292 -3.89 4.34 28.14
N GLU A 293 -4.06 5.62 27.79
CA GLU A 293 -4.87 6.03 26.64
C GLU A 293 -4.18 5.62 25.33
N PRO A 294 -4.93 5.08 24.35
CA PRO A 294 -4.43 4.81 23.01
C PRO A 294 -3.81 6.03 22.31
N ILE A 295 -2.60 5.87 21.80
CA ILE A 295 -1.93 6.87 20.94
C ILE A 295 -2.08 6.46 19.47
N ALA A 296 -1.72 5.22 19.16
CA ALA A 296 -1.80 4.68 17.82
C ALA A 296 -1.89 3.16 17.81
N MET A 297 -2.26 2.61 16.66
CA MET A 297 -2.06 1.20 16.36
C MET A 297 -1.55 1.00 14.94
N VAL A 298 -0.72 -0.03 14.76
CA VAL A 298 -0.22 -0.45 13.44
C VAL A 298 -0.57 -1.90 13.23
N ASN A 299 -1.23 -2.20 12.12
CA ASN A 299 -1.74 -3.50 11.77
C ASN A 299 -1.18 -3.93 10.41
N TRP A 300 -0.70 -5.17 10.28
CA TRP A 300 -0.25 -5.74 9.00
C TRP A 300 -1.10 -6.96 8.65
N PHE A 301 -1.69 -6.93 7.45
CA PHE A 301 -2.48 -8.03 6.90
C PHE A 301 -2.44 -8.01 5.37
N ALA A 302 -2.20 -9.17 4.74
CA ALA A 302 -2.05 -9.28 3.29
C ALA A 302 -3.43 -9.32 2.59
N VAL A 303 -3.81 -8.24 1.88
CA VAL A 303 -4.97 -8.22 0.98
C VAL A 303 -4.90 -6.98 0.09
N HIS A 304 -5.02 -7.11 -1.24
CA HIS A 304 -5.02 -5.96 -2.16
C HIS A 304 -6.11 -4.92 -1.83
N GLY A 305 -5.83 -3.64 -2.06
CA GLY A 305 -6.82 -2.56 -2.05
C GLY A 305 -7.55 -2.44 -3.39
N THR A 306 -8.22 -3.52 -3.80
CA THR A 306 -8.90 -3.68 -5.09
C THR A 306 -10.38 -4.10 -4.95
N SER A 307 -11.01 -3.73 -3.84
CA SER A 307 -12.47 -3.91 -3.69
C SER A 307 -13.24 -2.93 -4.59
N MET A 308 -12.72 -1.70 -4.72
CA MET A 308 -13.12 -0.73 -5.74
C MET A 308 -12.48 -1.09 -7.08
N ASN A 309 -13.24 -1.77 -7.94
CA ASN A 309 -12.77 -2.25 -9.24
C ASN A 309 -12.48 -1.12 -10.26
N ASN A 310 -11.95 -1.50 -11.43
CA ASN A 310 -11.52 -0.58 -12.48
C ASN A 310 -12.62 0.21 -13.22
N THR A 311 -13.90 0.08 -12.85
CA THR A 311 -15.00 0.95 -13.31
C THR A 311 -15.23 2.13 -12.37
N ASN A 312 -14.56 2.17 -11.22
CA ASN A 312 -14.61 3.29 -10.29
C ASN A 312 -13.90 4.53 -10.86
N HIS A 313 -14.50 5.69 -10.63
CA HIS A 313 -13.95 7.01 -10.96
C HIS A 313 -13.79 7.91 -9.71
N LEU A 314 -14.13 7.45 -8.51
CA LEU A 314 -14.03 8.23 -7.29
C LEU A 314 -12.73 7.92 -6.56
N ILE A 315 -12.02 8.95 -6.07
CA ILE A 315 -10.89 8.72 -5.16
C ILE A 315 -11.40 7.96 -3.93
N SER A 316 -10.69 6.90 -3.55
CA SER A 316 -11.03 6.09 -2.39
C SER A 316 -9.80 5.44 -1.77
N SER A 317 -9.78 5.37 -0.45
CA SER A 317 -8.77 4.65 0.33
C SER A 317 -9.03 3.12 0.39
N ASP A 318 -10.06 2.64 -0.31
CA ASP A 318 -10.47 1.22 -0.41
C ASP A 318 -10.67 0.55 0.97
N ASN A 319 -10.56 -0.77 1.03
CA ASN A 319 -10.92 -1.58 2.20
C ASN A 319 -10.04 -1.31 3.42
N LYS A 320 -8.73 -1.06 3.24
CA LYS A 320 -7.78 -0.77 4.33
C LYS A 320 -7.95 0.64 4.89
N GLY A 321 -8.16 1.63 4.02
CA GLY A 321 -8.37 2.99 4.46
C GLY A 321 -9.71 3.15 5.19
N LEU A 322 -10.78 2.49 4.72
CA LEU A 322 -12.04 2.46 5.47
C LEU A 322 -11.86 1.75 6.83
N ALA A 323 -11.13 0.62 6.90
CA ALA A 323 -10.86 -0.04 8.17
C ALA A 323 -10.11 0.88 9.15
N SER A 324 -9.18 1.70 8.63
CA SER A 324 -8.47 2.74 9.39
C SER A 324 -9.44 3.79 9.92
N ILE A 325 -10.29 4.36 9.05
CA ILE A 325 -11.28 5.38 9.41
C ILE A 325 -12.25 4.86 10.48
N LEU A 326 -12.78 3.63 10.33
CA LEU A 326 -13.69 3.03 11.32
C LEU A 326 -13.05 2.93 12.70
N PHE A 327 -11.77 2.55 12.77
CA PHE A 327 -11.03 2.44 14.02
C PHE A 327 -10.71 3.81 14.62
N GLU A 328 -10.36 4.79 13.79
CA GLU A 328 -10.12 6.17 14.20
C GLU A 328 -11.40 6.81 14.75
N GLN A 329 -12.54 6.57 14.12
CA GLN A 329 -13.84 7.06 14.59
C GLN A 329 -14.27 6.42 15.91
N GLU A 330 -13.92 5.14 16.17
CA GLU A 330 -14.21 4.50 17.45
C GLU A 330 -13.41 5.10 18.61
N LEU A 331 -12.11 5.39 18.40
CA LEU A 331 -11.22 5.81 19.48
C LEU A 331 -11.04 7.32 19.63
N ASN A 332 -11.34 8.11 18.61
CA ASN A 332 -11.37 9.56 18.75
C ASN A 332 -12.71 10.02 19.36
N PRO A 333 -12.77 11.24 19.96
CA PRO A 333 -13.99 11.75 20.57
C PRO A 333 -15.19 11.71 19.61
N GLN A 334 -16.37 11.38 20.15
CA GLN A 334 -17.60 11.31 19.36
C GLN A 334 -17.86 12.61 18.59
N GLY A 335 -18.22 12.48 17.31
CA GLY A 335 -18.42 13.62 16.41
C GLY A 335 -17.15 14.12 15.73
N THR A 336 -15.98 13.52 15.98
CA THR A 336 -14.76 13.78 15.21
C THR A 336 -14.96 13.31 13.77
N LEU A 337 -14.80 14.22 12.80
CA LEU A 337 -14.88 13.88 11.38
C LEU A 337 -13.69 12.98 10.95
N PRO A 338 -13.87 12.11 9.95
CA PRO A 338 -12.78 11.32 9.39
C PRO A 338 -11.56 12.17 9.02
N GLY A 339 -10.35 11.64 9.25
CA GLY A 339 -9.09 12.37 9.04
C GLY A 339 -8.76 13.42 10.10
N LYS A 340 -9.63 13.59 11.10
CA LYS A 340 -9.40 14.43 12.28
C LYS A 340 -9.26 13.53 13.52
N GLY A 341 -8.65 14.08 14.57
CA GLY A 341 -8.43 13.37 15.83
C GLY A 341 -6.95 13.21 16.16
N LYS A 342 -6.67 12.66 17.35
CA LYS A 342 -5.32 12.42 17.85
C LYS A 342 -4.90 10.96 17.73
N PHE A 343 -5.84 10.03 17.87
CA PHE A 343 -5.58 8.62 17.68
C PHE A 343 -5.43 8.30 16.19
N VAL A 344 -4.41 7.52 15.85
CA VAL A 344 -4.11 7.11 14.47
C VAL A 344 -4.13 5.59 14.35
N ALA A 345 -4.86 5.06 13.37
CA ALA A 345 -4.90 3.62 13.09
C ALA A 345 -4.36 3.31 11.70
N ILE A 346 -3.28 2.52 11.64
CA ILE A 346 -2.64 2.13 10.39
C ILE A 346 -3.02 0.69 10.05
N PHE A 347 -3.67 0.48 8.91
CA PHE A 347 -3.82 -0.83 8.27
C PHE A 347 -2.85 -0.96 7.10
N ALA A 348 -1.64 -1.46 7.37
CA ALA A 348 -0.59 -1.66 6.40
C ALA A 348 -0.74 -2.96 5.59
N GLN A 349 -0.03 -3.01 4.47
CA GLN A 349 0.13 -4.19 3.62
C GLN A 349 1.24 -5.11 4.13
N ALA A 350 1.20 -6.37 3.72
CA ALA A 350 2.21 -7.36 4.06
C ALA A 350 2.80 -7.99 2.77
N ASN A 351 2.39 -9.21 2.44
CA ASN A 351 2.80 -9.95 1.24
C ASN A 351 1.56 -10.33 0.43
N GLU A 352 0.89 -9.32 -0.11
CA GLU A 352 -0.40 -9.42 -0.78
C GLU A 352 -0.33 -9.73 -2.27
N GLY A 353 0.85 -9.97 -2.86
CA GLY A 353 1.06 -10.03 -4.32
C GLY A 353 0.11 -10.95 -5.09
N ASP A 354 -0.35 -12.05 -4.49
CA ASP A 354 -1.32 -12.98 -5.04
C ASP A 354 -2.65 -13.05 -4.24
N VAL A 355 -2.93 -12.04 -3.42
CA VAL A 355 -4.03 -12.03 -2.45
C VAL A 355 -5.08 -10.98 -2.79
N SER A 356 -6.27 -11.43 -3.17
CA SER A 356 -7.40 -10.59 -3.60
C SER A 356 -8.47 -10.44 -2.50
N PRO A 357 -9.12 -9.26 -2.36
CA PRO A 357 -10.30 -9.09 -1.52
C PRO A 357 -11.59 -9.64 -2.14
N ASN A 358 -11.56 -10.06 -3.40
CA ASN A 358 -12.74 -10.47 -4.17
C ASN A 358 -13.11 -11.93 -3.90
N THR A 359 -13.62 -12.17 -2.69
CA THR A 359 -13.74 -13.52 -2.11
C THR A 359 -14.77 -14.44 -2.75
N ARG A 360 -15.62 -13.97 -3.67
CA ARG A 360 -16.51 -14.88 -4.44
C ARG A 360 -15.77 -15.62 -5.56
N GLY A 361 -14.51 -15.25 -5.81
CA GLY A 361 -13.64 -15.89 -6.79
C GLY A 361 -13.99 -15.51 -8.24
N PRO A 362 -13.15 -15.93 -9.19
CA PRO A 362 -13.26 -15.53 -10.59
C PRO A 362 -14.34 -16.30 -11.34
N ARG A 363 -15.24 -15.57 -12.01
CA ARG A 363 -16.29 -16.12 -12.87
C ARG A 363 -16.40 -15.36 -14.18
N CYS A 364 -16.93 -16.03 -15.19
CA CYS A 364 -17.25 -15.45 -16.47
C CYS A 364 -18.50 -14.58 -16.35
N ILE A 365 -18.36 -13.27 -16.53
CA ILE A 365 -19.48 -12.32 -16.31
C ILE A 365 -20.66 -12.52 -17.27
N ASP A 366 -20.45 -13.20 -18.39
CA ASP A 366 -21.46 -13.47 -19.41
C ASP A 366 -22.21 -14.79 -19.21
N THR A 367 -21.57 -15.80 -18.59
CA THR A 367 -22.14 -17.15 -18.43
C THR A 367 -22.35 -17.57 -16.97
N GLY A 368 -21.71 -16.89 -16.02
CA GLY A 368 -21.68 -17.26 -14.59
C GLY A 368 -20.79 -18.47 -14.26
N LEU A 369 -20.20 -19.13 -15.27
CA LEU A 369 -19.32 -20.28 -15.08
C LEU A 369 -17.99 -19.88 -14.43
N PRO A 370 -17.32 -20.79 -13.70
CA PRO A 370 -15.95 -20.56 -13.23
C PRO A 370 -15.00 -20.29 -14.40
N CYS A 371 -14.04 -19.38 -14.21
CA CYS A 371 -12.98 -19.16 -15.20
C CYS A 371 -12.03 -20.36 -15.30
N ASP A 372 -11.30 -20.45 -16.42
CA ASP A 372 -10.12 -21.30 -16.49
C ASP A 372 -9.08 -20.88 -15.45
N THR A 373 -8.62 -21.83 -14.64
CA THR A 373 -7.79 -21.55 -13.45
C THR A 373 -6.34 -21.21 -13.81
N LEU A 374 -5.83 -21.69 -14.95
CA LEU A 374 -4.45 -21.44 -15.39
C LEU A 374 -4.33 -20.12 -16.13
N THR A 375 -5.25 -19.86 -17.05
CA THR A 375 -5.20 -18.73 -17.99
C THR A 375 -6.05 -17.55 -17.54
N SER A 376 -7.00 -17.76 -16.61
CA SER A 376 -8.00 -16.77 -16.19
C SER A 376 -8.80 -16.23 -17.38
N THR A 377 -9.36 -17.14 -18.17
CA THR A 377 -10.15 -16.82 -19.37
C THR A 377 -11.50 -17.52 -19.39
N CYS A 378 -12.36 -17.08 -20.31
CA CYS A 378 -13.73 -17.55 -20.48
C CYS A 378 -14.05 -17.98 -21.93
N GLY A 379 -14.52 -19.21 -22.08
CA GLY A 379 -15.01 -19.75 -23.35
C GLY A 379 -13.93 -20.12 -24.36
N ASN A 380 -14.36 -20.45 -25.59
CA ASN A 380 -13.49 -20.76 -26.72
C ASN A 380 -14.01 -19.97 -27.95
N PRO A 381 -13.28 -18.97 -28.47
CA PRO A 381 -11.92 -18.58 -28.09
C PRO A 381 -11.83 -17.99 -26.67
N PRO A 382 -10.67 -18.12 -26.01
CA PRO A 382 -10.44 -17.63 -24.65
C PRO A 382 -10.51 -16.10 -24.58
N ARG A 383 -11.27 -15.60 -23.60
CA ARG A 383 -11.49 -14.16 -23.35
C ARG A 383 -11.11 -13.82 -21.91
N ASN A 384 -10.06 -13.04 -21.70
CA ASN A 384 -9.60 -12.64 -20.36
C ASN A 384 -10.48 -11.52 -19.77
N GLU A 385 -10.98 -10.61 -20.60
CA GLU A 385 -11.80 -9.46 -20.23
C GLU A 385 -13.16 -9.84 -19.63
N LYS A 386 -13.55 -11.12 -19.79
CA LYS A 386 -14.78 -11.68 -19.22
C LYS A 386 -14.57 -12.41 -17.91
N CYS A 387 -13.32 -12.72 -17.53
CA CYS A 387 -13.02 -13.40 -16.28
C CYS A 387 -12.76 -12.39 -15.15
N ILE A 388 -13.74 -12.20 -14.26
CA ILE A 388 -13.65 -11.21 -13.18
C ILE A 388 -13.97 -11.88 -11.84
N ALA A 389 -13.18 -11.58 -10.82
CA ALA A 389 -13.47 -11.95 -9.44
C ALA A 389 -14.33 -10.86 -8.79
N SER A 390 -15.39 -11.29 -8.08
CA SER A 390 -16.31 -10.38 -7.42
C SER A 390 -16.13 -10.38 -5.90
N GLY A 391 -16.28 -9.21 -5.29
CA GLY A 391 -16.36 -9.06 -3.85
C GLY A 391 -17.63 -9.67 -3.22
N PRO A 392 -17.67 -9.73 -1.88
CA PRO A 392 -18.78 -10.34 -1.15
C PRO A 392 -20.07 -9.51 -1.11
N GLY A 393 -20.06 -8.25 -1.56
CA GLY A 393 -21.23 -7.35 -1.56
C GLY A 393 -22.05 -7.40 -2.86
N LYS A 394 -23.15 -6.65 -2.91
CA LYS A 394 -23.98 -6.47 -4.12
C LYS A 394 -23.29 -5.63 -5.19
N ASP A 395 -22.42 -4.73 -4.76
CA ASP A 395 -21.62 -3.83 -5.59
C ASP A 395 -20.21 -3.66 -4.99
N MET A 396 -19.39 -2.82 -5.62
CA MET A 396 -18.03 -2.54 -5.15
C MET A 396 -17.99 -1.79 -3.81
N PHE A 397 -18.92 -0.87 -3.55
CA PHE A 397 -18.95 -0.09 -2.32
C PHE A 397 -19.27 -1.01 -1.13
N GLU A 398 -20.32 -1.83 -1.26
CA GLU A 398 -20.66 -2.82 -0.23
C GLU A 398 -19.57 -3.88 -0.07
N SER A 399 -18.92 -4.30 -1.15
CA SER A 399 -17.76 -5.22 -1.06
C SER A 399 -16.61 -4.60 -0.28
N THR A 400 -16.23 -3.35 -0.60
CA THR A 400 -15.23 -2.57 0.13
C THR A 400 -15.60 -2.45 1.60
N LYS A 401 -16.87 -2.13 1.90
CA LYS A 401 -17.40 -2.06 3.26
C LYS A 401 -17.21 -3.39 3.99
N ILE A 402 -17.70 -4.50 3.44
CA ILE A 402 -17.62 -5.82 4.09
C ILE A 402 -16.17 -6.24 4.39
N ILE A 403 -15.25 -6.06 3.43
CA ILE A 403 -13.84 -6.41 3.62
C ILE A 403 -13.17 -5.49 4.65
N ALA A 404 -13.51 -4.20 4.67
CA ALA A 404 -13.04 -3.26 5.69
C ALA A 404 -13.54 -3.65 7.10
N TYR A 405 -14.83 -3.96 7.27
CA TYR A 405 -15.39 -4.38 8.55
C TYR A 405 -14.74 -5.67 9.08
N LYS A 406 -14.46 -6.64 8.20
CA LYS A 406 -13.73 -7.86 8.58
C LYS A 406 -12.34 -7.56 9.15
N GLN A 407 -11.59 -6.67 8.49
CA GLN A 407 -10.28 -6.21 8.97
C GLN A 407 -10.41 -5.44 10.29
N TYR A 408 -11.32 -4.46 10.34
CA TYR A 408 -11.60 -3.63 11.51
C TYR A 408 -11.98 -4.46 12.74
N PHE A 409 -12.97 -5.35 12.64
CA PHE A 409 -13.42 -6.14 13.80
C PHE A 409 -12.33 -7.08 14.31
N LYS A 410 -11.50 -7.65 13.41
CA LYS A 410 -10.38 -8.48 13.86
C LYS A 410 -9.31 -7.66 14.57
N ALA A 411 -8.92 -6.52 14.00
CA ALA A 411 -7.97 -5.61 14.63
C ALA A 411 -8.49 -5.14 15.99
N ARG A 412 -9.78 -4.80 16.07
CA ARG A 412 -10.44 -4.37 17.31
C ARG A 412 -10.44 -5.47 18.36
N GLN A 413 -10.76 -6.71 17.97
CA GLN A 413 -10.68 -7.88 18.86
C GLN A 413 -9.26 -8.01 19.46
N LEU A 414 -8.22 -7.95 18.61
CA LEU A 414 -6.82 -8.05 19.03
C LEU A 414 -6.39 -6.88 19.92
N PHE A 415 -6.84 -5.66 19.58
CA PHE A 415 -6.51 -4.45 20.32
C PHE A 415 -7.13 -4.44 21.73
N MET A 416 -8.36 -4.94 21.87
CA MET A 416 -9.07 -4.99 23.15
C MET A 416 -8.67 -6.18 24.02
N ASP A 417 -8.16 -7.27 23.44
CA ASP A 417 -7.64 -8.42 24.18
C ASP A 417 -6.25 -8.14 24.77
N THR A 418 -6.22 -7.31 25.81
CA THR A 418 -4.99 -6.92 26.52
C THR A 418 -4.28 -8.08 27.22
N LYS A 419 -4.95 -9.22 27.43
CA LYS A 419 -4.37 -10.38 28.11
C LYS A 419 -3.47 -11.22 27.20
N SER A 420 -3.76 -11.26 25.90
CA SER A 420 -2.91 -11.97 24.92
C SER A 420 -1.75 -11.14 24.39
N GLN A 421 -1.71 -9.85 24.72
CA GLN A 421 -0.70 -8.91 24.26
C GLN A 421 0.64 -9.11 24.98
N LYS A 422 1.72 -9.15 24.21
CA LYS A 422 3.10 -9.19 24.70
C LYS A 422 3.68 -7.77 24.69
N GLN A 423 4.24 -7.32 25.80
CA GLN A 423 4.91 -6.02 25.83
C GLN A 423 6.22 -6.08 25.02
N ILE A 424 6.44 -5.06 24.19
CA ILE A 424 7.69 -4.88 23.44
C ILE A 424 8.71 -4.13 24.31
N SER A 425 9.95 -4.61 24.32
CA SER A 425 11.05 -4.02 25.09
C SER A 425 12.39 -4.26 24.41
N GLY A 426 13.33 -3.33 24.60
CA GLY A 426 14.67 -3.38 24.03
C GLY A 426 15.00 -2.17 23.15
N PRO A 427 16.21 -2.14 22.58
CA PRO A 427 16.68 -1.00 21.80
C PRO A 427 15.98 -0.90 20.44
N ILE A 428 16.03 0.29 19.86
CA ILE A 428 15.69 0.50 18.45
C ILE A 428 16.96 0.39 17.63
N LYS A 429 16.89 -0.42 16.57
CA LYS A 429 17.94 -0.51 15.55
C LYS A 429 17.32 -0.40 14.16
N PHE A 430 18.10 0.07 13.22
CA PHE A 430 17.66 0.17 11.84
C PHE A 430 18.85 0.01 10.90
N ILE A 431 18.61 -0.56 9.72
CA ILE A 431 19.63 -0.77 8.70
C ILE A 431 19.01 -0.61 7.32
N HIS A 432 19.77 -0.03 6.40
CA HIS A 432 19.35 0.24 5.04
C HIS A 432 20.52 0.09 4.08
N GLU A 433 20.25 -0.44 2.89
CA GLU A 433 21.21 -0.51 1.79
C GLU A 433 20.49 -0.42 0.45
N HIS A 434 21.02 0.40 -0.46
CA HIS A 434 20.66 0.39 -1.86
C HIS A 434 21.41 -0.74 -2.59
N ILE A 435 20.69 -1.54 -3.37
CA ILE A 435 21.26 -2.61 -4.18
C ILE A 435 20.92 -2.43 -5.66
N ASP A 436 21.85 -2.78 -6.56
CA ASP A 436 21.56 -2.90 -7.99
C ASP A 436 20.92 -4.26 -8.27
N MET A 437 19.59 -4.29 -8.35
CA MET A 437 18.82 -5.52 -8.59
C MET A 437 19.10 -6.16 -9.94
N THR A 438 19.78 -5.49 -10.87
CA THR A 438 20.13 -6.06 -12.19
C THR A 438 21.45 -6.85 -12.17
N GLN A 439 22.18 -6.84 -11.06
CA GLN A 439 23.52 -7.43 -10.93
C GLN A 439 23.70 -8.31 -9.69
N GLN A 440 22.61 -8.69 -9.01
CA GLN A 440 22.70 -9.49 -7.79
C GLN A 440 23.14 -10.91 -8.12
N VAL A 441 24.22 -11.35 -7.46
CA VAL A 441 24.74 -12.71 -7.56
C VAL A 441 24.28 -13.48 -6.33
N VAL A 442 23.55 -14.57 -6.55
CA VAL A 442 22.97 -15.37 -5.47
C VAL A 442 23.53 -16.79 -5.50
N PRO A 443 23.68 -17.43 -4.33
CA PRO A 443 24.09 -18.84 -4.27
C PRO A 443 23.13 -19.71 -5.09
N PRO A 444 23.59 -20.87 -5.60
CA PRO A 444 22.71 -21.82 -6.26
C PRO A 444 21.53 -22.16 -5.34
N TYR A 445 20.31 -21.91 -5.80
CA TYR A 445 19.09 -22.30 -5.09
C TYR A 445 19.10 -23.81 -4.90
N LYS A 446 19.18 -24.25 -3.64
CA LYS A 446 18.90 -25.64 -3.27
C LYS A 446 17.46 -25.65 -2.80
N SER A 447 16.56 -26.29 -3.56
CA SER A 447 15.21 -26.52 -3.06
C SER A 447 15.28 -27.27 -1.73
N SER A 448 14.24 -27.19 -0.91
CA SER A 448 14.08 -28.03 0.27
C SER A 448 14.25 -29.53 -0.07
N LEU A 449 13.85 -29.92 -1.28
CA LEU A 449 14.07 -31.25 -1.84
C LEU A 449 15.55 -31.54 -2.14
N ASP A 450 16.32 -30.58 -2.67
CA ASP A 450 17.76 -30.73 -2.92
C ASP A 450 18.57 -30.83 -1.62
N LEU A 451 18.16 -30.11 -0.58
CA LEU A 451 18.75 -30.20 0.76
C LEU A 451 18.45 -31.57 1.40
N LEU A 452 17.21 -32.05 1.30
CA LEU A 452 16.79 -33.39 1.74
C LEU A 452 17.51 -34.50 0.95
N ASN A 453 17.64 -34.34 -0.36
CA ASN A 453 18.33 -35.27 -1.24
C ASN A 453 19.84 -35.25 -1.01
N GLN A 454 20.46 -34.11 -0.70
CA GLN A 454 21.86 -34.05 -0.26
C GLN A 454 22.07 -34.75 1.08
N GLN A 455 21.17 -34.60 2.05
CA GLN A 455 21.24 -35.34 3.31
C GLN A 455 21.08 -36.86 3.11
N LYS A 456 20.16 -37.31 2.25
CA LYS A 456 20.01 -38.72 1.87
C LYS A 456 21.21 -39.24 1.06
N ALA A 457 21.72 -38.49 0.09
CA ALA A 457 22.86 -38.86 -0.74
C ALA A 457 24.19 -38.91 0.04
N ARG A 458 24.35 -38.05 1.06
CA ARG A 458 25.46 -38.12 2.04
C ARG A 458 25.39 -39.39 2.89
N ARG A 459 24.19 -39.86 3.26
CA ARG A 459 24.00 -41.16 3.93
C ARG A 459 24.29 -42.36 3.01
N LEU A 460 24.16 -42.20 1.70
CA LEU A 460 24.31 -43.27 0.69
C LEU A 460 25.65 -43.23 -0.09
N HIS A 461 26.61 -42.36 0.28
CA HIS A 461 27.89 -42.18 -0.42
C HIS A 461 27.80 -41.95 -1.95
N LEU A 462 26.67 -41.43 -2.46
CA LEU A 462 26.41 -41.27 -3.90
C LEU A 462 26.68 -39.84 -4.43
N ALA A 463 27.41 -39.01 -3.67
CA ALA A 463 27.49 -37.55 -3.85
C ALA A 463 28.44 -37.06 -4.96
N ARG A 464 28.51 -37.72 -6.13
CA ARG A 464 29.38 -37.28 -7.25
C ARG A 464 28.70 -36.41 -8.32
N HIS A 465 27.37 -36.26 -8.31
CA HIS A 465 26.64 -35.53 -9.36
C HIS A 465 25.65 -34.44 -8.88
N LEU A 466 25.75 -33.96 -7.62
CA LEU A 466 24.82 -32.96 -7.04
C LEU A 466 25.49 -31.67 -6.58
N ASN A 467 26.64 -31.32 -7.16
CA ASN A 467 27.39 -30.11 -6.84
C ASN A 467 27.41 -29.16 -8.05
N ASP A 468 26.25 -28.71 -8.51
CA ASP A 468 26.25 -27.46 -9.27
C ASP A 468 26.50 -26.32 -8.27
N THR A 469 27.72 -25.78 -8.32
CA THR A 469 28.16 -24.66 -7.47
C THR A 469 28.05 -23.33 -8.20
N THR A 470 27.48 -23.30 -9.41
CA THR A 470 27.42 -22.09 -10.23
C THR A 470 26.41 -21.11 -9.64
N PRO A 471 26.85 -19.90 -9.22
CA PRO A 471 25.93 -18.91 -8.69
C PRO A 471 24.97 -18.42 -9.79
N TYR A 472 23.75 -18.08 -9.39
CA TYR A 472 22.79 -17.44 -10.29
C TYR A 472 22.97 -15.92 -10.25
N THR A 473 22.54 -15.24 -11.30
CA THR A 473 22.51 -13.77 -11.36
C THR A 473 21.12 -13.30 -11.70
N THR A 474 20.67 -12.21 -11.10
CA THR A 474 19.44 -11.54 -11.52
C THR A 474 19.58 -10.94 -12.92
N CYS A 475 18.45 -10.54 -13.49
CA CYS A 475 18.35 -10.08 -14.86
C CYS A 475 18.13 -8.56 -14.94
N THR A 476 18.38 -7.99 -16.12
CA THR A 476 17.84 -6.67 -16.47
C THR A 476 16.30 -6.73 -16.45
N ALA A 477 15.66 -5.67 -15.95
CA ALA A 477 14.21 -5.64 -15.76
C ALA A 477 13.45 -5.94 -17.06
N ALA A 478 12.46 -6.83 -16.99
CA ALA A 478 11.59 -7.14 -18.12
C ALA A 478 10.21 -7.63 -17.67
N LEU A 479 9.18 -7.27 -18.43
CA LEU A 479 7.81 -7.73 -18.25
C LEU A 479 7.48 -8.84 -19.26
N GLY A 480 6.73 -9.84 -18.81
CA GLY A 480 6.28 -10.97 -19.63
C GLY A 480 4.95 -10.73 -20.31
N TYR A 481 4.57 -11.54 -21.30
CA TYR A 481 3.28 -11.40 -22.00
C TYR A 481 2.08 -11.33 -21.05
N SER A 482 2.05 -12.15 -20.00
CA SER A 482 0.95 -12.17 -19.04
C SER A 482 0.83 -10.93 -18.16
N PHE A 483 1.79 -9.99 -18.20
CA PHE A 483 1.61 -8.65 -17.64
C PHE A 483 0.42 -7.93 -18.31
N ALA A 484 0.33 -8.02 -19.64
CA ALA A 484 -0.75 -7.37 -20.40
C ALA A 484 -2.11 -8.06 -20.24
N ALA A 485 -2.15 -9.28 -19.68
CA ALA A 485 -3.39 -10.00 -19.40
C ALA A 485 -4.16 -9.45 -18.18
N GLY A 486 -3.51 -8.65 -17.33
CA GLY A 486 -4.04 -8.22 -16.05
C GLY A 486 -4.33 -9.39 -15.12
N THR A 487 -5.21 -9.18 -14.14
CA THR A 487 -5.64 -10.20 -13.18
C THR A 487 -7.16 -10.36 -13.18
N THR A 488 -7.68 -11.26 -12.36
CA THR A 488 -9.13 -11.39 -12.16
C THR A 488 -9.72 -10.19 -11.40
N ASP A 489 -8.91 -9.38 -10.71
CA ASP A 489 -9.35 -8.15 -10.02
C ASP A 489 -9.46 -6.95 -10.97
N GLY A 490 -8.80 -7.04 -12.12
CA GLY A 490 -8.71 -6.01 -13.14
C GLY A 490 -8.13 -6.63 -14.40
N PRO A 491 -8.96 -7.22 -15.27
CA PRO A 491 -8.46 -7.90 -16.46
C PRO A 491 -7.84 -6.88 -17.41
N GLY A 492 -6.79 -7.34 -18.08
CA GLY A 492 -6.12 -6.59 -19.14
C GLY A 492 -6.95 -6.57 -20.42
N ALA A 493 -6.31 -6.13 -21.51
CA ALA A 493 -6.96 -6.02 -22.81
C ALA A 493 -6.33 -6.98 -23.83
N PHE A 494 -6.94 -7.07 -25.01
CA PHE A 494 -6.50 -7.89 -26.16
C PHE A 494 -6.54 -9.41 -25.90
N ASP A 495 -5.84 -10.19 -26.73
CA ASP A 495 -5.77 -11.66 -26.68
C ASP A 495 -4.76 -12.20 -25.66
N PHE A 496 -4.30 -11.38 -24.71
CA PHE A 496 -3.36 -11.79 -23.68
C PHE A 496 -4.02 -12.67 -22.62
N GLN A 497 -3.33 -13.73 -22.22
CA GLN A 497 -3.78 -14.65 -21.18
C GLN A 497 -2.70 -14.79 -20.12
N GLN A 498 -3.10 -15.19 -18.92
CA GLN A 498 -2.14 -15.58 -17.90
C GLN A 498 -1.53 -16.95 -18.21
N GLY A 499 -0.34 -17.22 -17.68
CA GLY A 499 0.31 -18.52 -17.85
C GLY A 499 1.09 -18.68 -19.16
N HIS A 500 1.40 -17.59 -19.87
CA HIS A 500 2.11 -17.65 -21.15
C HIS A 500 3.61 -17.88 -20.94
N THR A 501 4.09 -19.04 -21.38
CA THR A 501 5.53 -19.40 -21.41
C THR A 501 6.14 -19.37 -22.82
N LEU A 502 5.31 -19.19 -23.86
CA LEU A 502 5.72 -19.13 -25.25
C LEU A 502 5.39 -17.75 -25.84
N SER A 503 6.31 -17.19 -26.63
CA SER A 503 6.07 -15.94 -27.38
C SER A 503 5.32 -16.23 -28.68
N ASN A 504 4.53 -15.26 -29.18
CA ASN A 504 3.93 -15.32 -30.51
C ASN A 504 4.55 -14.28 -31.47
N ARG A 505 4.49 -14.55 -32.79
CA ARG A 505 5.14 -13.71 -33.81
C ARG A 505 4.58 -12.29 -33.88
N TYR A 506 3.27 -12.11 -33.66
CA TYR A 506 2.61 -10.82 -33.74
C TYR A 506 3.08 -9.87 -32.64
N TRP A 507 2.99 -10.26 -31.37
CA TRP A 507 3.43 -9.42 -30.26
C TRP A 507 4.95 -9.25 -30.19
N ASN A 508 5.72 -10.21 -30.72
CA ASN A 508 7.16 -10.03 -30.91
C ASN A 508 7.45 -8.88 -31.88
N LEU A 509 6.68 -8.73 -32.96
CA LEU A 509 6.85 -7.62 -33.91
C LEU A 509 6.52 -6.26 -33.27
N VAL A 510 5.43 -6.17 -32.49
CA VAL A 510 5.04 -4.96 -31.75
C VAL A 510 6.08 -4.58 -30.70
N ARG A 511 6.56 -5.56 -29.93
CA ARG A 511 7.67 -5.36 -28.99
C ARG A 511 8.93 -4.89 -29.69
N ASP A 512 9.33 -5.54 -30.78
CA ASP A 512 10.59 -5.26 -31.48
C ASP A 512 10.58 -3.88 -32.13
N PHE A 513 9.40 -3.33 -32.45
CA PHE A 513 9.22 -1.94 -32.86
C PHE A 513 9.56 -0.94 -31.74
N LEU A 514 9.20 -1.25 -30.49
CA LEU A 514 9.56 -0.43 -29.32
C LEU A 514 11.04 -0.64 -28.93
N ARG A 515 11.40 -1.88 -28.60
CA ARG A 515 12.76 -2.30 -28.27
C ARG A 515 12.87 -3.82 -28.36
N ARG A 516 13.72 -4.32 -29.28
CA ARG A 516 14.06 -5.74 -29.33
C ARG A 516 14.91 -6.13 -28.11
N PRO A 517 14.48 -7.12 -27.29
CA PRO A 517 15.26 -7.58 -26.14
C PRO A 517 16.58 -8.21 -26.57
N SER A 518 17.65 -8.00 -25.79
CA SER A 518 18.93 -8.67 -26.02
C SER A 518 18.83 -10.18 -25.81
N GLU A 519 19.69 -10.95 -26.50
CA GLU A 519 19.77 -12.42 -26.30
C GLU A 519 20.11 -12.79 -24.85
N LYS A 520 20.94 -11.97 -24.20
CA LYS A 520 21.27 -12.11 -22.77
C LYS A 520 20.01 -11.99 -21.91
N SER A 521 19.18 -10.96 -22.14
CA SER A 521 17.93 -10.76 -21.39
C SER A 521 16.95 -11.89 -21.63
N ILE A 522 16.76 -12.30 -22.90
CA ILE A 522 15.89 -13.45 -23.25
C ILE A 522 16.34 -14.72 -22.52
N LYS A 523 17.65 -15.02 -22.51
CA LYS A 523 18.19 -16.21 -21.84
C LYS A 523 18.01 -16.13 -20.33
N CYS A 524 18.29 -14.98 -19.72
CA CYS A 524 18.21 -14.77 -18.27
C CYS A 524 16.77 -14.85 -17.76
N GLN A 525 15.81 -14.28 -18.50
CA GLN A 525 14.42 -14.18 -18.08
C GLN A 525 13.62 -15.47 -18.26
N LYS A 526 14.15 -16.52 -18.93
CA LYS A 526 13.42 -17.78 -19.17
C LYS A 526 12.78 -18.34 -17.87
N PRO A 527 11.56 -18.89 -17.94
CA PRO A 527 10.73 -19.11 -19.14
C PRO A 527 9.89 -17.91 -19.59
N LYS A 528 10.05 -16.72 -18.99
CA LYS A 528 9.24 -15.52 -19.34
C LYS A 528 9.41 -15.11 -20.80
N PRO A 529 8.32 -15.07 -21.59
CA PRO A 529 8.34 -14.44 -22.90
C PRO A 529 8.26 -12.91 -22.72
N ILE A 530 9.35 -12.20 -22.99
CA ILE A 530 9.42 -10.75 -22.78
C ILE A 530 8.48 -10.02 -23.75
N ILE A 531 7.56 -9.20 -23.20
CA ILE A 531 6.76 -8.21 -23.95
C ILE A 531 7.36 -6.81 -23.88
N LEU A 532 7.98 -6.43 -22.76
CA LEU A 532 8.65 -5.13 -22.59
C LEU A 532 10.00 -5.34 -21.90
N ALA A 533 11.11 -5.08 -22.61
CA ALA A 533 12.47 -5.13 -22.06
C ALA A 533 12.82 -3.82 -21.33
N THR A 534 12.04 -3.47 -20.32
CA THR A 534 12.07 -2.17 -19.62
C THR A 534 13.44 -1.75 -19.09
N GLY A 535 14.29 -2.68 -18.66
CA GLY A 535 15.67 -2.39 -18.22
C GLY A 535 16.65 -2.06 -19.36
N GLU A 536 16.23 -2.24 -20.61
CA GLU A 536 16.95 -1.86 -21.84
C GLU A 536 16.25 -0.72 -22.60
N MET A 537 15.25 -0.08 -21.98
CA MET A 537 14.46 1.03 -22.53
C MET A 537 14.77 2.32 -21.77
N ASP A 538 15.53 3.20 -22.42
CA ASP A 538 15.97 4.49 -21.87
C ASP A 538 15.40 5.70 -22.64
N PHE A 539 14.45 5.48 -23.56
CA PHE A 539 13.79 6.56 -24.31
C PHE A 539 12.29 6.63 -23.98
N PRO A 540 11.73 7.84 -23.77
CA PRO A 540 12.40 9.14 -23.55
C PRO A 540 13.33 9.20 -22.33
N TYR A 541 13.12 8.35 -21.32
CA TYR A 541 14.03 8.14 -20.19
C TYR A 541 13.79 6.73 -19.62
N MET A 542 14.45 6.36 -18.51
CA MET A 542 14.42 5.01 -17.93
C MET A 542 13.01 4.52 -17.57
N TRP A 543 12.66 3.30 -17.98
CA TRP A 543 11.30 2.74 -17.78
C TRP A 543 11.10 2.06 -16.43
N HIS A 544 12.13 1.45 -15.85
CA HIS A 544 12.08 0.78 -14.55
C HIS A 544 13.36 1.00 -13.72
N PRO A 545 13.26 0.93 -12.38
CA PRO A 545 14.42 1.05 -11.50
C PRO A 545 15.45 -0.06 -11.71
N LYS A 546 16.70 0.28 -11.40
CA LYS A 546 17.82 -0.68 -11.25
C LYS A 546 18.28 -0.72 -9.79
N ILE A 547 18.38 0.46 -9.18
CA ILE A 547 18.76 0.64 -7.78
C ILE A 547 17.50 0.58 -6.91
N VAL A 548 17.53 -0.28 -5.90
CA VAL A 548 16.39 -0.57 -5.02
C VAL A 548 16.83 -0.45 -3.55
N PRO A 549 16.14 0.36 -2.72
CA PRO A 549 16.36 0.38 -1.28
C PRO A 549 15.86 -0.90 -0.61
N THR A 550 16.66 -1.44 0.30
CA THR A 550 16.28 -2.54 1.21
C THR A 550 16.48 -2.08 2.65
N GLN A 551 15.51 -2.36 3.52
CA GLN A 551 15.48 -1.80 4.88
C GLN A 551 14.88 -2.77 5.89
N ILE A 552 15.46 -2.79 7.10
CA ILE A 552 14.91 -3.47 8.27
C ILE A 552 14.88 -2.48 9.44
N LEU A 553 13.74 -2.39 10.12
CA LEU A 553 13.60 -1.71 11.41
C LEU A 553 13.43 -2.75 12.52
N MET A 554 14.07 -2.55 13.65
CA MET A 554 13.93 -3.38 14.85
C MET A 554 13.53 -2.50 16.03
N ILE A 555 12.46 -2.88 16.71
CA ILE A 555 11.94 -2.21 17.92
C ILE A 555 11.86 -3.28 18.99
N GLY A 556 12.87 -3.37 19.85
CA GLY A 556 12.99 -4.46 20.80
C GLY A 556 13.05 -5.82 20.08
N GLN A 557 12.10 -6.70 20.40
CA GLN A 557 11.97 -8.02 19.76
C GLN A 557 11.17 -8.02 18.44
N LEU A 558 10.54 -6.91 18.05
CA LEU A 558 9.82 -6.80 16.78
C LEU A 558 10.76 -6.39 15.65
N VAL A 559 10.67 -7.07 14.51
CA VAL A 559 11.42 -6.74 13.30
C VAL A 559 10.48 -6.49 12.12
N ILE A 560 10.56 -5.30 11.53
CA ILE A 560 9.76 -4.88 10.37
C ILE A 560 10.66 -4.89 9.13
N VAL A 561 10.31 -5.74 8.16
CA VAL A 561 11.02 -5.85 6.87
C VAL A 561 10.26 -5.07 5.81
N GLY A 562 10.87 -4.03 5.24
CA GLY A 562 10.27 -3.23 4.16
C GLY A 562 10.46 -3.90 2.81
N LEU A 563 9.36 -4.37 2.20
CA LEU A 563 9.35 -5.08 0.93
C LEU A 563 9.14 -4.10 -0.24
N PRO A 564 10.11 -3.93 -1.17
CA PRO A 564 10.06 -2.91 -2.23
C PRO A 564 9.23 -3.34 -3.46
N GLY A 565 8.02 -3.85 -3.25
CA GLY A 565 7.12 -4.38 -4.28
C GLY A 565 6.20 -5.46 -3.72
N GLU A 566 5.49 -6.17 -4.61
CA GLU A 566 4.37 -7.02 -4.20
C GLU A 566 4.81 -8.48 -4.14
N PHE A 567 5.16 -8.92 -2.94
CA PHE A 567 5.59 -10.29 -2.70
C PHE A 567 4.36 -11.19 -2.62
N THR A 568 4.38 -12.32 -3.33
CA THR A 568 3.37 -13.36 -3.18
C THR A 568 3.38 -13.95 -1.77
N THR A 569 2.33 -14.69 -1.43
CA THR A 569 2.16 -15.35 -0.15
C THR A 569 3.41 -16.17 0.22
N MET A 570 3.86 -17.07 -0.66
CA MET A 570 5.04 -17.90 -0.36
C MET A 570 6.35 -17.12 -0.40
N SER A 571 6.47 -16.12 -1.27
CA SER A 571 7.65 -15.22 -1.29
C SER A 571 7.83 -14.50 0.04
N GLY A 572 6.75 -13.94 0.59
CA GLY A 572 6.77 -13.29 1.90
C GLY A 572 7.10 -14.27 3.03
N ARG A 573 6.50 -15.47 3.03
CA ARG A 573 6.82 -16.54 4.01
C ARG A 573 8.30 -16.88 4.03
N ARG A 574 8.92 -17.08 2.85
CA ARG A 574 10.36 -17.39 2.74
C ARG A 574 11.24 -16.26 3.26
N ILE A 575 10.91 -15.00 2.97
CA ILE A 575 11.63 -13.82 3.51
C ILE A 575 11.50 -13.77 5.03
N ARG A 576 10.28 -13.87 5.56
CA ARG A 576 9.99 -13.82 7.00
C ARG A 576 10.80 -14.88 7.77
N ASN A 577 10.77 -16.13 7.28
CA ASN A 577 11.49 -17.23 7.90
C ASN A 577 13.00 -17.05 7.80
N ALA A 578 13.53 -16.68 6.62
CA ALA A 578 14.96 -16.49 6.44
C ALA A 578 15.54 -15.38 7.33
N VAL A 579 14.81 -14.27 7.49
CA VAL A 579 15.18 -13.20 8.42
C VAL A 579 15.12 -13.70 9.86
N HIS A 580 14.03 -14.35 10.27
CA HIS A 580 13.87 -14.89 11.62
C HIS A 580 14.99 -15.86 12.01
N ASP A 581 15.28 -16.84 11.14
CA ASP A 581 16.33 -17.84 11.34
C ASP A 581 17.72 -17.19 11.44
N THR A 582 17.98 -16.16 10.63
CA THR A 582 19.24 -15.41 10.66
C THR A 582 19.41 -14.62 11.94
N LEU A 583 18.35 -13.96 12.40
CA LEU A 583 18.36 -13.23 13.68
C LEU A 583 18.65 -14.17 14.84
N LYS A 584 18.02 -15.35 14.87
CA LYS A 584 18.29 -16.39 15.89
C LYS A 584 19.73 -16.87 15.84
N SER A 585 20.19 -17.32 14.68
CA SER A 585 21.53 -17.87 14.51
C SER A 585 22.63 -16.85 14.83
N ALA A 586 22.52 -15.62 14.32
CA ALA A 586 23.49 -14.55 14.59
C ALA A 586 23.54 -14.17 16.07
N THR A 587 22.39 -14.23 16.76
CA THR A 587 22.33 -13.98 18.20
C THR A 587 23.04 -15.09 18.99
N GLU A 588 22.82 -16.36 18.63
CA GLU A 588 23.50 -17.52 19.23
C GLU A 588 25.03 -17.50 19.00
N GLU A 589 25.48 -17.08 17.81
CA GLU A 589 26.90 -16.89 17.50
C GLU A 589 27.55 -15.81 18.38
N LEU A 590 26.85 -14.73 18.69
CA LEU A 590 27.35 -13.69 19.59
C LEU A 590 27.47 -14.19 21.03
N TYR A 591 26.51 -14.99 21.50
CA TYR A 591 26.57 -15.58 22.84
C TYR A 591 27.74 -16.56 22.99
N THR A 592 27.89 -17.49 22.04
CA THR A 592 28.97 -18.51 22.08
C THR A 592 30.37 -17.91 22.00
N ASN A 593 30.57 -16.86 21.17
CA ASN A 593 31.84 -16.16 21.08
C ASN A 593 32.20 -15.39 22.38
N ASN A 594 31.20 -14.86 23.09
CA ASN A 594 31.41 -14.20 24.38
C ASN A 594 31.79 -15.21 25.49
N ASP A 595 31.17 -16.39 25.52
CA ASP A 595 31.53 -17.45 26.47
C ASP A 595 32.91 -18.05 26.19
N ALA A 596 33.29 -18.22 24.92
CA ALA A 596 34.64 -18.64 24.54
C ALA A 596 35.71 -17.62 24.97
N ARG A 597 35.44 -16.32 24.82
CA ARG A 597 36.33 -15.25 25.36
C ARG A 597 36.43 -15.28 26.89
N ARG A 598 35.34 -15.57 27.60
CA ARG A 598 35.35 -15.76 29.07
C ARG A 598 36.20 -16.95 29.51
N SER A 599 36.16 -18.06 28.77
CA SER A 599 36.93 -19.29 29.06
C SER A 599 38.43 -19.14 28.75
N ILE A 600 38.79 -18.27 27.80
CA ILE A 600 40.20 -17.95 27.50
C ILE A 600 40.77 -17.00 28.57
N VAL A 601 39.98 -16.09 29.12
CA VAL A 601 40.41 -15.20 30.22
C VAL A 601 40.54 -15.96 31.55
N SER A 602 39.83 -17.06 31.76
CA SER A 602 39.94 -17.89 32.98
C SER A 602 41.07 -18.92 32.96
N SER A 603 41.74 -19.12 31.82
CA SER A 603 42.82 -20.12 31.64
C SER A 603 44.23 -19.54 31.43
N GLY A 604 44.39 -18.20 31.52
CA GLY A 604 45.67 -17.51 31.42
C GLY A 604 46.16 -16.91 32.74
N SER A 605 47.31 -17.38 33.21
CA SER A 605 48.12 -16.99 34.38
C SER A 605 47.96 -15.59 35.01
N ARG A 606 48.04 -15.59 36.35
CA ARG A 606 48.34 -14.46 37.24
C ARG A 606 49.58 -13.68 36.76
N VAL A 607 49.42 -12.41 36.40
CA VAL A 607 50.46 -11.38 36.48
C VAL A 607 49.80 -10.09 36.95
N ALA A 608 50.43 -9.47 37.94
CA ALA A 608 49.96 -8.29 38.65
C ALA A 608 50.15 -6.99 37.84
N GLY A 609 49.20 -6.06 38.00
CA GLY A 609 49.39 -4.62 37.82
C GLY A 609 49.22 -4.08 36.40
N ASP A 610 47.99 -3.76 36.01
CA ASP A 610 47.63 -2.40 35.55
C ASP A 610 46.12 -2.30 35.23
N GLN A 611 45.57 -1.12 35.44
CA GLN A 611 44.14 -0.83 35.38
C GLN A 611 43.55 -1.03 33.97
N VAL A 612 42.89 -2.16 33.76
CA VAL A 612 41.83 -2.29 32.74
C VAL A 612 40.50 -2.15 33.47
N LYS A 613 39.77 -1.06 33.17
CA LYS A 613 38.41 -0.83 33.65
C LYS A 613 37.54 -2.05 33.30
N SER A 614 37.26 -2.87 34.31
CA SER A 614 36.25 -3.91 34.22
C SER A 614 34.90 -3.23 33.97
N CYS A 615 34.10 -3.81 33.07
CA CYS A 615 32.69 -3.45 32.92
C CYS A 615 32.04 -3.32 34.30
N ASP A 616 31.36 -2.20 34.56
CA ASP A 616 30.56 -2.00 35.76
C ASP A 616 29.40 -3.01 35.75
N ILE A 617 29.50 -3.98 36.66
CA ILE A 617 28.54 -5.06 36.88
C ILE A 617 27.48 -4.53 37.84
N GLU A 618 26.47 -3.82 37.33
CA GLU A 618 25.24 -3.58 38.12
C GLU A 618 23.96 -3.37 37.27
N SER A 619 24.02 -3.36 35.93
CA SER A 619 22.82 -3.12 35.08
C SER A 619 22.46 -4.19 34.05
N MET A 620 23.08 -5.38 34.08
CA MET A 620 22.69 -6.47 33.17
C MET A 620 22.40 -7.73 33.96
N ALA A 621 21.12 -7.89 34.33
CA ALA A 621 20.57 -9.21 34.53
C ALA A 621 20.70 -9.99 33.22
N CYS A 622 21.71 -10.84 33.12
CA CYS A 622 21.75 -11.95 32.17
C CYS A 622 20.62 -12.93 32.53
N THR A 623 19.39 -12.60 32.16
CA THR A 623 18.33 -13.60 32.01
C THR A 623 18.45 -14.23 30.65
N SER A 624 18.61 -15.55 30.62
CA SER A 624 18.53 -16.42 29.45
C SER A 624 17.13 -16.37 28.81
N GLN A 625 16.81 -15.29 28.11
CA GLN A 625 15.76 -15.27 27.11
C GLN A 625 16.44 -15.01 25.78
N THR A 626 16.67 -16.06 25.01
CA THR A 626 16.73 -15.93 23.55
C THR A 626 15.37 -15.34 23.15
N SER A 627 15.28 -14.01 23.06
CA SER A 627 14.05 -13.31 22.70
C SER A 627 13.58 -13.83 21.35
N ASP A 628 12.43 -14.51 21.31
CA ASP A 628 11.83 -14.96 20.07
C ASP A 628 11.45 -13.72 19.26
N PHE A 629 12.25 -13.40 18.25
CA PHE A 629 11.99 -12.26 17.37
C PHE A 629 10.66 -12.46 16.65
N GLU A 630 9.86 -11.40 16.55
CA GLU A 630 8.62 -11.41 15.76
C GLU A 630 8.86 -10.61 14.48
N VAL A 631 8.93 -11.31 13.34
CA VAL A 631 9.18 -10.69 12.03
C VAL A 631 7.86 -10.39 11.32
N VAL A 632 7.60 -9.11 11.08
CA VAL A 632 6.47 -8.61 10.29
C VAL A 632 6.97 -8.07 8.95
N LEU A 633 6.13 -8.18 7.93
CA LEU A 633 6.43 -7.71 6.58
C LEU A 633 5.61 -6.47 6.29
N SER A 634 6.23 -5.44 5.71
CA SER A 634 5.56 -4.24 5.23
C SER A 634 5.68 -4.19 3.71
N GLY A 635 4.58 -4.45 3.00
CA GLY A 635 4.51 -4.38 1.53
C GLY A 635 4.75 -2.97 1.00
N LEU A 636 5.01 -2.82 -0.30
CA LEU A 636 5.08 -1.52 -0.99
C LEU A 636 6.01 -0.49 -0.35
N SER A 637 7.10 -0.95 0.24
CA SER A 637 7.95 -0.09 1.05
C SER A 637 9.05 0.59 0.22
N ASN A 638 9.17 1.90 0.39
CA ASN A 638 10.25 2.78 -0.10
C ASN A 638 10.35 2.98 -1.62
N ILE A 639 10.10 1.95 -2.43
CA ILE A 639 10.02 2.00 -3.88
C ILE A 639 9.06 0.91 -4.38
N TYR A 640 8.50 1.10 -5.57
CA TYR A 640 7.76 0.07 -6.28
C TYR A 640 8.61 -0.61 -7.36
N THR A 641 8.73 -1.94 -7.29
CA THR A 641 9.43 -2.77 -8.29
C THR A 641 8.55 -3.88 -8.86
N SER A 642 7.25 -3.63 -8.97
CA SER A 642 6.25 -4.61 -9.42
C SER A 642 6.20 -5.83 -8.50
N TYR A 643 6.12 -7.07 -9.03
CA TYR A 643 5.83 -8.27 -8.24
C TYR A 643 7.08 -9.08 -7.92
N ILE A 644 7.02 -9.89 -6.87
CA ILE A 644 8.06 -10.85 -6.51
C ILE A 644 7.40 -12.20 -6.25
N THR A 645 7.69 -13.18 -7.12
CA THR A 645 7.25 -14.56 -6.97
C THR A 645 8.38 -15.48 -6.52
N THR A 646 8.03 -16.68 -6.04
CA THR A 646 9.00 -17.77 -5.92
C THR A 646 9.48 -18.21 -7.31
N ILE A 647 10.57 -18.98 -7.39
CA ILE A 647 11.03 -19.51 -8.68
C ILE A 647 10.00 -20.51 -9.25
N GLU A 648 9.31 -21.23 -8.38
CA GLU A 648 8.27 -22.17 -8.72
C GLU A 648 7.04 -21.44 -9.30
N GLU A 649 6.56 -20.41 -8.63
CA GLU A 649 5.48 -19.54 -9.13
C GLU A 649 5.86 -18.82 -10.43
N TYR A 650 7.12 -18.34 -10.52
CA TYR A 650 7.66 -17.67 -11.71
C TYR A 650 7.56 -18.56 -12.95
N ASN A 651 7.84 -19.85 -12.82
CA ASN A 651 7.84 -20.78 -13.94
C ASN A 651 6.44 -20.98 -14.57
N VAL A 652 5.37 -20.69 -13.82
CA VAL A 652 4.00 -20.74 -14.34
C VAL A 652 3.69 -19.54 -15.24
N GLN A 653 4.32 -18.39 -15.02
CA GLN A 653 4.11 -17.15 -15.78
C GLN A 653 2.65 -16.64 -15.79
N ARG A 654 1.96 -16.75 -14.64
CA ARG A 654 0.78 -15.90 -14.37
C ARG A 654 1.18 -14.42 -14.22
N TYR A 655 0.22 -13.53 -13.98
CA TYR A 655 0.46 -12.08 -13.93
C TYR A 655 1.63 -11.70 -13.01
N GLU A 656 1.70 -12.27 -11.81
CA GLU A 656 2.75 -11.98 -10.82
C GLU A 656 4.14 -12.45 -11.33
N GLY A 657 4.22 -13.63 -11.92
CA GLY A 657 5.46 -14.19 -12.48
C GLY A 657 5.95 -13.42 -13.70
N ALA A 658 5.03 -12.97 -14.56
CA ALA A 658 5.34 -12.11 -15.70
C ALA A 658 5.79 -10.70 -15.26
N SER A 659 5.31 -10.25 -14.10
CA SER A 659 5.62 -8.94 -13.52
C SER A 659 6.80 -8.97 -12.53
N THR A 660 7.47 -10.11 -12.36
CA THR A 660 8.69 -10.25 -11.56
C THR A 660 9.91 -9.76 -12.33
N LEU A 661 10.25 -8.47 -12.18
CA LEU A 661 11.10 -7.73 -13.11
C LEU A 661 12.47 -8.35 -13.38
N TYR A 662 13.18 -8.75 -12.32
CA TYR A 662 14.60 -9.13 -12.38
C TYR A 662 14.82 -10.62 -12.60
N GLY A 663 13.81 -11.33 -13.12
CA GLY A 663 13.90 -12.73 -13.53
C GLY A 663 13.62 -13.74 -12.40
N PRO A 664 13.86 -15.03 -12.65
CA PRO A 664 13.46 -16.13 -11.75
C PRO A 664 14.13 -16.10 -10.37
N HIS A 665 15.28 -15.43 -10.26
CA HIS A 665 16.07 -15.36 -9.03
C HIS A 665 15.85 -14.09 -8.20
N THR A 666 14.83 -13.30 -8.53
CA THR A 666 14.49 -12.05 -7.84
C THR A 666 14.27 -12.28 -6.34
N LEU A 667 13.49 -13.30 -5.96
CA LEU A 667 13.23 -13.60 -4.55
C LEU A 667 14.50 -14.02 -3.81
N GLN A 668 15.36 -14.85 -4.42
CA GLN A 668 16.60 -15.31 -3.81
C GLN A 668 17.56 -14.14 -3.55
N ALA A 669 17.56 -13.12 -4.44
CA ALA A 669 18.34 -11.91 -4.22
C ALA A 669 17.84 -11.14 -3.00
N TYR A 670 16.52 -10.97 -2.85
CA TYR A 670 15.96 -10.35 -1.66
C TYR A 670 16.19 -11.17 -0.39
N ILE A 671 16.06 -12.50 -0.42
CA ILE A 671 16.37 -13.37 0.73
C ILE A 671 17.82 -13.15 1.18
N ASN A 672 18.79 -13.27 0.27
CA ASN A 672 20.20 -13.08 0.58
C ASN A 672 20.45 -11.67 1.16
N GLN A 673 19.87 -10.65 0.53
CA GLN A 673 20.03 -9.27 0.97
C GLN A 673 19.45 -9.03 2.38
N PHE A 674 18.23 -9.50 2.66
CA PHE A 674 17.64 -9.31 3.98
C PHE A 674 18.30 -10.17 5.07
N GLN A 675 18.85 -11.34 4.74
CA GLN A 675 19.70 -12.10 5.66
C GLN A 675 20.97 -11.34 5.99
N LYS A 676 21.66 -10.77 4.98
CA LYS A 676 22.81 -9.88 5.20
C LYS A 676 22.44 -8.73 6.13
N LEU A 677 21.37 -8.00 5.83
CA LEU A 677 20.92 -6.89 6.66
C LEU A 677 20.59 -7.33 8.10
N ALA A 678 19.86 -8.43 8.27
CA ALA A 678 19.51 -8.95 9.59
C ALA A 678 20.74 -9.34 10.43
N HIS A 679 21.72 -10.02 9.81
CA HIS A 679 22.97 -10.37 10.45
C HIS A 679 23.75 -9.12 10.90
N HIS A 680 23.92 -8.14 10.01
CA HIS A 680 24.60 -6.88 10.32
C HIS A 680 23.88 -6.07 11.42
N LEU A 681 22.55 -6.05 11.40
CA LEU A 681 21.71 -5.36 12.38
C LEU A 681 21.89 -5.92 13.80
N VAL A 682 21.96 -7.25 13.94
CA VAL A 682 22.16 -7.89 15.25
C VAL A 682 23.60 -7.80 15.71
N SER A 683 24.56 -8.06 14.82
CA SER A 683 26.00 -8.04 15.12
C SER A 683 26.60 -6.65 15.25
N ASN A 684 25.84 -5.57 14.99
CA ASN A 684 26.31 -4.18 14.94
C ASN A 684 27.51 -4.00 14.00
N GLN A 685 27.60 -4.81 12.94
CA GLN A 685 28.66 -4.70 11.94
C GLN A 685 28.26 -3.65 10.89
N PRO A 686 29.11 -2.65 10.61
CA PRO A 686 28.80 -1.66 9.58
C PRO A 686 28.67 -2.34 8.22
N LEU A 687 27.81 -1.78 7.36
CA LEU A 687 27.79 -2.15 5.95
C LEU A 687 29.08 -1.63 5.27
N GLY A 688 29.53 -2.32 4.22
CA GLY A 688 30.70 -1.90 3.46
C GLY A 688 30.50 -0.53 2.77
N PRO A 689 31.57 0.08 2.22
CA PRO A 689 31.58 1.46 1.72
C PRO A 689 30.76 1.73 0.44
N ASN A 690 29.96 0.78 -0.05
CA ASN A 690 29.27 0.89 -1.33
C ASN A 690 27.91 1.58 -1.17
N ALA A 691 27.89 2.92 -1.16
CA ALA A 691 26.65 3.68 -1.28
C ALA A 691 26.26 3.80 -2.77
N LEU A 692 25.39 2.91 -3.24
CA LEU A 692 24.70 3.10 -4.51
C LEU A 692 23.66 4.21 -4.34
N GLU A 693 23.69 5.21 -5.21
CA GLU A 693 22.68 6.27 -5.23
C GLU A 693 21.67 6.02 -6.35
N PRO A 694 20.37 6.18 -6.07
CA PRO A 694 19.33 6.09 -7.09
C PRO A 694 19.45 7.24 -8.11
N PRO A 695 19.06 7.05 -9.38
CA PRO A 695 19.11 8.11 -10.37
C PRO A 695 18.05 9.18 -10.10
N ASP A 696 18.42 10.45 -10.31
CA ASP A 696 17.50 11.58 -10.40
C ASP A 696 17.07 11.78 -11.86
N LEU A 697 15.78 11.57 -12.14
CA LEU A 697 15.19 11.72 -13.48
C LEU A 697 14.25 12.93 -13.59
N THR A 698 14.23 13.81 -12.58
CA THR A 698 13.29 14.94 -12.49
C THR A 698 13.32 15.87 -13.71
N LYS A 699 14.51 16.09 -14.29
CA LYS A 699 14.71 16.92 -15.50
C LYS A 699 14.13 16.33 -16.78
N SER A 700 13.80 15.04 -16.79
CA SER A 700 13.26 14.34 -17.96
C SER A 700 11.74 14.14 -17.90
N LEU A 701 11.11 14.50 -16.78
CA LEU A 701 9.68 14.28 -16.58
C LEU A 701 8.88 15.23 -17.47
N PHE A 702 7.86 14.69 -18.13
CA PHE A 702 6.93 15.47 -18.96
C PHE A 702 5.49 15.08 -18.64
N THR A 703 4.56 15.94 -19.03
CA THR A 703 3.12 15.71 -18.92
C THR A 703 2.43 16.07 -20.23
N ILE A 704 1.47 15.24 -20.66
CA ILE A 704 0.59 15.56 -21.79
C ILE A 704 -0.86 15.81 -21.33
N LYS A 705 -1.13 15.73 -20.02
CA LYS A 705 -2.39 16.15 -19.43
C LYS A 705 -2.41 17.67 -19.32
N ALA A 706 -3.32 18.30 -20.04
CA ALA A 706 -3.54 19.75 -19.92
C ALA A 706 -3.97 20.11 -18.48
N GLY A 707 -3.55 21.28 -18.01
CA GLY A 707 -4.12 21.91 -16.81
C GLY A 707 -5.55 22.41 -17.06
N VAL A 708 -6.17 23.00 -16.03
CA VAL A 708 -7.45 23.70 -16.19
C VAL A 708 -7.23 24.96 -17.02
N ILE A 709 -7.90 25.06 -18.16
CA ILE A 709 -7.81 26.23 -19.05
C ILE A 709 -8.66 27.37 -18.47
N PHE A 710 -9.96 27.15 -18.33
CA PHE A 710 -10.92 28.03 -17.65
C PHE A 710 -12.16 27.22 -17.25
N ASP A 711 -12.98 27.80 -16.38
CA ASP A 711 -14.30 27.29 -16.02
C ASP A 711 -15.38 28.33 -16.35
N GLY A 712 -16.51 27.85 -16.87
CA GLY A 712 -17.70 28.63 -17.14
C GLY A 712 -18.88 28.20 -16.27
N ALA A 713 -19.88 29.08 -16.17
CA ALA A 713 -21.14 28.78 -15.51
C ALA A 713 -22.29 28.88 -16.53
N PRO A 714 -23.33 28.03 -16.43
CA PRO A 714 -24.50 28.13 -17.29
C PRO A 714 -25.14 29.52 -17.27
N ARG A 715 -25.73 29.93 -18.39
CA ARG A 715 -26.34 31.26 -18.54
C ARG A 715 -27.35 31.55 -17.42
N GLY A 716 -27.15 32.66 -16.72
CA GLY A 716 -28.02 33.10 -15.62
C GLY A 716 -27.78 32.41 -14.28
N LYS A 717 -26.74 31.55 -14.18
CA LYS A 717 -26.28 30.92 -12.94
C LYS A 717 -24.86 31.39 -12.61
N THR A 718 -24.46 31.17 -11.37
CA THR A 718 -23.10 31.43 -10.87
C THR A 718 -22.56 30.17 -10.20
N PHE A 719 -21.23 30.07 -10.04
CA PHE A 719 -20.62 28.96 -9.30
C PHE A 719 -21.20 28.85 -7.88
N GLY A 720 -21.57 27.65 -7.47
CA GLY A 720 -22.28 27.38 -6.22
C GLY A 720 -23.80 27.49 -6.30
N SER A 721 -24.37 27.91 -7.44
CA SER A 721 -25.83 27.86 -7.65
C SER A 721 -26.34 26.42 -7.63
N VAL A 722 -27.43 26.16 -6.92
CA VAL A 722 -28.12 24.87 -6.93
C VAL A 722 -28.77 24.63 -8.30
N LEU A 723 -28.54 23.44 -8.85
CA LEU A 723 -29.13 22.94 -10.10
C LEU A 723 -30.31 22.01 -9.79
N GLU A 724 -30.08 21.01 -8.92
CA GLU A 724 -31.10 20.12 -8.37
C GLU A 724 -31.00 20.20 -6.84
N ASP A 725 -32.09 20.61 -6.18
CA ASP A 725 -32.17 20.76 -4.72
C ASP A 725 -32.89 19.58 -4.09
N VAL A 726 -32.82 19.49 -2.75
CA VAL A 726 -33.61 18.54 -1.96
C VAL A 726 -35.11 18.87 -2.02
N ASN A 727 -35.95 17.86 -1.79
CA ASN A 727 -37.38 18.10 -1.56
C ASN A 727 -37.62 18.52 -0.10
N SER A 728 -37.54 19.82 0.17
CA SER A 728 -37.68 20.39 1.52
C SER A 728 -39.05 20.14 2.18
N SER A 729 -40.07 19.79 1.39
CA SER A 729 -41.42 19.48 1.88
C SER A 729 -41.55 18.04 2.40
N ARG A 730 -40.62 17.15 2.03
CA ARG A 730 -40.60 15.74 2.45
C ARG A 730 -39.74 15.56 3.70
N ILE A 731 -40.10 14.57 4.51
CA ILE A 731 -39.25 14.02 5.57
C ILE A 731 -38.52 12.82 4.98
N TYR A 732 -37.20 12.86 4.98
CA TYR A 732 -36.35 11.75 4.59
C TYR A 732 -36.21 10.76 5.74
N GLN A 733 -36.07 9.47 5.43
CA GLN A 733 -35.85 8.42 6.41
C GLN A 733 -34.38 7.98 6.45
N CYS A 734 -33.93 7.36 7.55
CA CYS A 734 -32.62 6.70 7.56
C CYS A 734 -32.52 5.69 6.39
N ARG A 735 -31.32 5.51 5.84
CA ARG A 735 -31.00 4.69 4.64
C ARG A 735 -31.46 5.27 3.31
N GLU A 736 -32.18 6.39 3.30
CA GLU A 736 -32.51 7.07 2.05
C GLU A 736 -31.32 7.84 1.50
N LEU A 737 -31.28 7.97 0.18
CA LEU A 737 -30.26 8.73 -0.54
C LEU A 737 -30.74 10.17 -0.75
N VAL A 738 -29.94 11.13 -0.34
CA VAL A 738 -30.15 12.56 -0.60
C VAL A 738 -29.15 13.02 -1.66
N ASN A 739 -29.66 13.52 -2.78
CA ASN A 739 -28.85 14.04 -3.88
C ASN A 739 -29.09 15.54 -4.06
N VAL A 740 -28.01 16.31 -4.19
CA VAL A 740 -28.03 17.75 -4.50
C VAL A 740 -26.95 18.03 -5.53
N SER A 741 -27.25 18.85 -6.54
CA SER A 741 -26.26 19.26 -7.52
C SER A 741 -26.05 20.77 -7.60
N PHE A 742 -24.82 21.18 -7.86
CA PHE A 742 -24.40 22.58 -7.93
C PHE A 742 -23.61 22.86 -9.20
N VAL A 743 -23.69 24.09 -9.71
CA VAL A 743 -22.72 24.60 -10.70
C VAL A 743 -21.34 24.63 -10.04
N ALA A 744 -20.35 24.01 -10.69
CA ALA A 744 -19.02 23.84 -10.11
C ALA A 744 -17.90 24.17 -11.09
N GLY A 745 -16.76 24.63 -10.55
CA GLY A 745 -15.49 24.67 -11.28
C GLY A 745 -14.77 23.32 -11.21
N ASN A 746 -13.67 23.16 -11.95
CA ASN A 746 -12.87 21.95 -11.92
C ASN A 746 -12.15 21.76 -10.55
N PRO A 747 -12.28 20.59 -9.88
CA PRO A 747 -11.63 20.29 -8.59
C PRO A 747 -10.09 20.38 -8.62
N ARG A 748 -9.46 20.42 -9.78
CA ARG A 748 -8.02 20.63 -9.93
C ARG A 748 -7.56 22.06 -9.62
N ASN A 749 -8.48 23.02 -9.55
CA ASN A 749 -8.14 24.41 -9.20
C ASN A 749 -7.74 24.56 -7.73
N ASP A 750 -8.29 23.71 -6.86
CA ASP A 750 -8.00 23.68 -5.42
C ASP A 750 -8.31 22.27 -4.90
N LEU A 751 -7.29 21.56 -4.42
CA LEU A 751 -7.41 20.18 -3.93
C LEU A 751 -8.19 20.08 -2.61
N LYS A 752 -8.46 21.21 -1.95
CA LYS A 752 -9.09 21.28 -0.63
C LYS A 752 -8.38 20.40 0.41
N GLN A 753 -7.04 20.39 0.37
CA GLN A 753 -6.25 19.64 1.35
C GLN A 753 -6.57 20.08 2.76
N GLU A 754 -6.77 19.12 3.68
CA GLU A 754 -7.16 19.34 5.09
C GLU A 754 -8.57 19.95 5.28
N GLU A 755 -9.26 20.29 4.20
CA GLU A 755 -10.64 20.79 4.17
C GLU A 755 -11.56 19.73 3.54
N SER A 756 -12.67 20.14 2.93
CA SER A 756 -13.62 19.25 2.25
C SER A 756 -14.37 19.99 1.14
N PHE A 757 -14.67 19.31 0.03
CA PHE A 757 -15.53 19.82 -1.04
C PHE A 757 -17.01 19.85 -0.67
N LEU A 758 -17.41 19.07 0.34
CA LEU A 758 -18.79 19.02 0.83
C LEU A 758 -18.86 18.92 2.36
N TYR A 759 -19.96 19.39 2.94
CA TYR A 759 -20.33 19.06 4.31
C TYR A 759 -21.81 18.78 4.40
N VAL A 760 -22.17 17.78 5.19
CA VAL A 760 -23.54 17.62 5.69
C VAL A 760 -23.58 18.26 7.07
N ASP A 761 -24.40 19.31 7.22
CA ASP A 761 -24.58 19.95 8.52
C ASP A 761 -25.89 19.50 9.16
N LYS A 762 -25.89 19.35 10.48
CA LYS A 762 -27.08 19.23 11.33
C LYS A 762 -27.33 20.53 12.09
N LEU A 763 -28.58 21.00 12.09
CA LEU A 763 -29.01 22.14 12.90
C LEU A 763 -29.10 21.73 14.37
N GLN A 764 -28.38 22.45 15.23
CA GLN A 764 -28.39 22.28 16.67
C GLN A 764 -29.58 23.02 17.30
N ALA A 765 -30.44 22.31 18.02
CA ALA A 765 -31.66 22.87 18.61
C ALA A 765 -31.39 23.89 19.73
N GLN A 766 -30.23 23.78 20.40
CA GLN A 766 -29.89 24.58 21.58
C GLN A 766 -29.56 26.03 21.21
N ASN A 767 -28.95 26.27 20.04
CA ASN A 767 -28.40 27.59 19.68
C ASN A 767 -28.65 27.99 18.21
N ASN A 768 -29.46 27.23 17.46
CA ASN A 768 -29.71 27.44 16.03
C ASN A 768 -28.44 27.53 15.16
N SER A 769 -27.34 26.89 15.59
CA SER A 769 -26.10 26.79 14.82
C SER A 769 -26.06 25.52 13.98
N TRP A 770 -25.31 25.55 12.88
CA TRP A 770 -25.10 24.40 12.01
C TRP A 770 -23.77 23.73 12.35
N LEU A 771 -23.82 22.43 12.67
CA LEU A 771 -22.64 21.61 12.98
C LEU A 771 -22.40 20.61 11.84
N PRO A 772 -21.19 20.57 11.24
CA PRO A 772 -20.85 19.53 10.27
C PRO A 772 -20.81 18.16 10.94
N ILE A 773 -21.53 17.19 10.38
CA ILE A 773 -21.55 15.80 10.85
C ILE A 773 -20.92 14.82 9.86
N ALA A 774 -20.82 15.21 8.58
CA ALA A 774 -20.14 14.44 7.54
C ALA A 774 -19.40 15.38 6.57
N SER A 775 -18.37 14.84 5.92
CA SER A 775 -17.48 15.53 4.97
C SER A 775 -17.21 14.64 3.76
N ASP A 776 -16.43 15.08 2.76
CA ASP A 776 -16.04 14.25 1.61
C ASP A 776 -15.11 13.06 1.95
N SER A 777 -14.80 12.87 3.23
CA SER A 777 -14.12 11.68 3.76
C SER A 777 -15.05 10.75 4.54
N SER A 778 -16.33 11.08 4.67
CA SER A 778 -17.33 10.23 5.32
C SER A 778 -17.84 9.18 4.33
N TRP A 779 -17.83 7.92 4.73
CA TRP A 779 -18.22 6.77 3.89
C TRP A 779 -19.56 6.94 3.20
N GLU A 780 -20.51 7.53 3.91
CA GLU A 780 -21.89 7.77 3.52
C GLU A 780 -22.07 8.92 2.52
N THR A 781 -21.01 9.66 2.19
CA THR A 781 -21.07 10.76 1.23
C THR A 781 -20.28 10.45 -0.04
N LYS A 782 -20.69 11.05 -1.16
CA LYS A 782 -19.90 11.05 -2.40
C LYS A 782 -19.89 12.45 -3.00
N PHE A 783 -18.71 12.88 -3.41
CA PHE A 783 -18.48 14.05 -4.23
C PHE A 783 -18.26 13.58 -5.67
N ILE A 784 -19.15 13.90 -6.60
CA ILE A 784 -19.06 13.47 -8.00
C ILE A 784 -18.98 14.71 -8.88
N TRP A 785 -17.92 14.85 -9.68
CA TRP A 785 -17.72 15.97 -10.60
C TRP A 785 -17.93 15.52 -12.04
N GLU A 786 -18.69 16.31 -12.80
CA GLU A 786 -19.00 16.04 -14.20
C GLU A 786 -18.80 17.28 -15.06
N ARG A 787 -18.06 17.10 -16.17
CA ARG A 787 -17.97 18.10 -17.24
C ARG A 787 -19.27 18.11 -18.04
N THR A 788 -20.03 19.22 -18.00
CA THR A 788 -21.29 19.37 -18.74
C THR A 788 -21.10 19.99 -20.12
N SER A 789 -20.09 20.86 -20.28
CA SER A 789 -19.69 21.40 -21.58
C SER A 789 -18.19 21.68 -21.65
N THR A 790 -17.48 20.98 -22.55
CA THR A 790 -16.05 21.23 -22.80
C THR A 790 -15.80 22.58 -23.45
N LEU A 791 -16.66 22.98 -24.40
CA LEU A 791 -16.48 24.23 -25.15
C LEU A 791 -16.66 25.47 -24.25
N TYR A 792 -17.62 25.42 -23.33
CA TYR A 792 -17.93 26.54 -22.43
C TYR A 792 -17.26 26.40 -21.05
N GLY A 793 -16.46 25.35 -20.83
CA GLY A 793 -15.84 25.08 -19.53
C GLY A 793 -16.84 24.85 -18.39
N GLU A 794 -18.09 24.48 -18.69
CA GLU A 794 -19.13 24.29 -17.67
C GLU A 794 -19.01 22.92 -17.02
N SER A 795 -19.22 22.85 -15.71
CA SER A 795 -19.30 21.60 -14.97
C SER A 795 -20.31 21.69 -13.83
N ARG A 796 -20.70 20.52 -13.33
CA ARG A 796 -21.49 20.39 -12.12
C ARG A 796 -20.83 19.44 -11.14
N VAL A 797 -21.18 19.59 -9.87
CA VAL A 797 -20.97 18.57 -8.85
C VAL A 797 -22.31 17.98 -8.45
N ILE A 798 -22.35 16.67 -8.24
CA ILE A 798 -23.42 15.94 -7.57
C ILE A 798 -22.88 15.49 -6.22
N ILE A 799 -23.56 15.88 -5.15
CA ILE A 799 -23.28 15.40 -3.79
C ILE A 799 -24.36 14.41 -3.43
N GLU A 800 -23.94 13.19 -3.11
CA GLU A 800 -24.80 12.14 -2.58
C GLU A 800 -24.54 12.00 -1.08
N TRP A 801 -25.60 11.86 -0.28
CA TRP A 801 -25.54 11.48 1.13
C TRP A 801 -26.51 10.32 1.39
N GLU A 802 -25.97 9.13 1.63
CA GLU A 802 -26.73 7.97 2.11
C GLU A 802 -26.96 8.16 3.62
N ILE A 803 -28.18 8.48 4.03
CA ILE A 803 -28.45 8.80 5.44
C ILE A 803 -28.10 7.57 6.30
N PRO A 804 -27.24 7.69 7.33
CA PRO A 804 -26.80 6.58 8.16
C PRO A 804 -27.96 5.77 8.77
N THR A 805 -27.72 4.51 9.09
CA THR A 805 -28.76 3.63 9.67
C THR A 805 -29.21 4.06 11.05
N ASP A 806 -28.34 4.72 11.80
CA ASP A 806 -28.49 5.28 13.14
C ASP A 806 -28.74 6.80 13.09
N CYS A 807 -29.34 7.30 12.00
CA CYS A 807 -29.56 8.73 11.82
C CYS A 807 -30.42 9.34 12.93
N GLU A 808 -30.01 10.52 13.39
CA GLU A 808 -30.77 11.26 14.38
C GLU A 808 -31.88 12.10 13.71
N SER A 809 -33.03 12.22 14.37
CA SER A 809 -34.05 13.16 13.94
C SER A 809 -33.50 14.60 13.95
N GLY A 810 -33.75 15.37 12.90
CA GLY A 810 -33.24 16.73 12.82
C GLY A 810 -33.47 17.42 11.49
N VAL A 811 -32.97 18.66 11.42
CA VAL A 811 -32.91 19.44 10.18
C VAL A 811 -31.47 19.44 9.68
N TYR A 812 -31.29 19.10 8.42
CA TYR A 812 -30.00 18.95 7.77
C TYR A 812 -29.90 19.87 6.55
N ARG A 813 -28.68 20.14 6.11
CA ARG A 813 -28.40 20.76 4.80
C ARG A 813 -27.08 20.25 4.25
N ILE A 814 -26.92 20.36 2.94
CA ILE A 814 -25.66 20.04 2.24
C ILE A 814 -25.00 21.35 1.79
N ARG A 815 -23.71 21.51 2.11
CA ARG A 815 -22.87 22.61 1.62
C ARG A 815 -21.85 22.07 0.62
N HIS A 816 -21.54 22.88 -0.39
CA HIS A 816 -20.48 22.64 -1.36
C HIS A 816 -19.47 23.79 -1.35
N TYR A 817 -18.19 23.46 -1.47
CA TYR A 817 -17.08 24.39 -1.63
C TYR A 817 -16.26 24.01 -2.85
N GLY A 818 -15.77 25.01 -3.58
CA GLY A 818 -14.88 24.78 -4.71
C GLY A 818 -14.20 26.05 -5.18
N ALA A 819 -13.38 25.91 -6.21
CA ALA A 819 -12.71 27.01 -6.87
C ALA A 819 -12.91 26.91 -8.38
N TYR A 820 -13.06 28.06 -9.03
CA TYR A 820 -13.16 28.16 -10.48
C TYR A 820 -12.03 29.03 -11.03
N LYS A 821 -11.63 28.75 -12.26
CA LYS A 821 -10.58 29.50 -12.95
C LYS A 821 -11.18 30.38 -14.03
N SER A 822 -10.98 31.70 -13.94
CA SER A 822 -11.49 32.63 -14.95
C SER A 822 -10.70 32.53 -16.26
N ILE A 823 -11.23 33.12 -17.34
CA ILE A 823 -10.51 33.26 -18.61
C ILE A 823 -9.18 34.01 -18.48
N PHE A 824 -9.03 34.85 -17.43
CA PHE A 824 -7.80 35.56 -17.09
C PHE A 824 -6.86 34.75 -16.17
N GLN A 825 -7.07 33.44 -16.05
CA GLN A 825 -6.28 32.50 -15.24
C GLN A 825 -6.33 32.71 -13.72
N THR A 826 -7.18 33.61 -13.21
CA THR A 826 -7.38 33.82 -11.77
C THR A 826 -8.24 32.71 -11.18
N VAL A 827 -7.79 32.12 -10.08
CA VAL A 827 -8.55 31.12 -9.31
C VAL A 827 -9.33 31.82 -8.20
N THR A 828 -10.65 31.62 -8.15
CA THR A 828 -11.56 32.25 -7.19
C THR A 828 -12.40 31.20 -6.46
N GLN A 829 -12.49 31.33 -5.14
CA GLN A 829 -13.26 30.45 -4.27
C GLN A 829 -14.76 30.76 -4.34
N TYR A 830 -15.60 29.73 -4.23
CA TYR A 830 -17.06 29.86 -4.14
C TYR A 830 -17.65 28.84 -3.16
N SER A 831 -18.92 29.04 -2.79
CA SER A 831 -19.66 28.08 -2.00
C SER A 831 -21.13 28.01 -2.43
N GLY A 832 -21.75 26.85 -2.28
CA GLY A 832 -23.17 26.60 -2.50
C GLY A 832 -23.80 25.90 -1.30
N LYS A 833 -25.12 26.07 -1.12
CA LYS A 833 -25.88 25.43 -0.03
C LYS A 833 -27.23 24.95 -0.55
N SER A 834 -27.64 23.73 -0.18
CA SER A 834 -28.98 23.21 -0.42
C SER A 834 -30.02 23.92 0.45
N SER A 835 -31.29 23.75 0.11
CA SER A 835 -32.37 24.03 1.07
C SER A 835 -32.25 23.12 2.30
N PRO A 836 -32.65 23.57 3.51
CA PRO A 836 -32.78 22.70 4.68
C PRO A 836 -33.85 21.62 4.48
N PHE A 837 -33.61 20.42 4.98
CA PHE A 837 -34.54 19.29 4.91
C PHE A 837 -34.58 18.50 6.21
N LYS A 838 -35.66 17.74 6.43
CA LYS A 838 -35.89 16.99 7.67
C LYS A 838 -35.54 15.52 7.48
N VAL A 839 -34.90 14.92 8.48
CA VAL A 839 -34.61 13.48 8.56
C VAL A 839 -35.23 12.91 9.82
N LYS A 840 -35.77 11.69 9.75
CA LYS A 840 -36.26 10.93 10.91
C LYS A 840 -35.88 9.44 10.83
N PRO A 841 -35.68 8.76 11.97
CA PRO A 841 -35.67 7.30 12.03
C PRO A 841 -37.00 6.69 11.54
N PRO A 842 -37.01 5.44 11.05
CA PRO A 842 -38.24 4.72 10.75
C PRO A 842 -39.13 4.59 12.01
N GLU A 843 -40.46 4.72 11.87
CA GLU A 843 -41.40 4.60 13.00
C GLU A 843 -41.40 3.20 13.65
N ASP A 844 -40.96 2.16 12.92
CA ASP A 844 -40.83 0.77 13.39
C ASP A 844 -39.40 0.40 13.86
N SER A 845 -38.56 1.38 14.21
CA SER A 845 -37.19 1.07 14.65
C SER A 845 -37.21 0.25 15.95
N VAL A 846 -36.98 -1.06 15.81
CA VAL A 846 -36.66 -1.97 16.91
C VAL A 846 -35.64 -1.29 17.81
N ASP A 847 -35.94 -1.24 19.11
CA ASP A 847 -35.06 -0.65 20.13
C ASP A 847 -33.68 -1.31 20.00
N ILE A 848 -32.69 -0.51 19.60
CA ILE A 848 -31.31 -0.97 19.36
C ILE A 848 -30.75 -1.60 20.64
N ASN A 849 -31.17 -1.14 21.83
CA ASN A 849 -30.76 -1.76 23.09
C ASN A 849 -31.31 -3.19 23.23
N GLN A 850 -32.51 -3.43 22.68
CA GLN A 850 -33.15 -4.74 22.66
C GLN A 850 -32.45 -5.67 21.65
N LEU A 851 -32.01 -5.15 20.51
CA LEU A 851 -31.19 -5.88 19.51
C LEU A 851 -29.78 -6.19 20.02
N GLU A 852 -29.11 -5.25 20.70
CA GLU A 852 -27.82 -5.51 21.36
C GLU A 852 -27.97 -6.50 22.51
N SER A 853 -29.07 -6.44 23.25
CA SER A 853 -29.40 -7.43 24.28
C SER A 853 -29.57 -8.82 23.66
N LEU A 854 -30.30 -8.93 22.54
CA LEU A 854 -30.47 -10.18 21.80
C LEU A 854 -29.14 -10.69 21.22
N HIS A 855 -28.29 -9.81 20.71
CA HIS A 855 -26.96 -10.18 20.20
C HIS A 855 -26.03 -10.66 21.32
N ARG A 856 -26.02 -9.99 22.49
CA ARG A 856 -25.30 -10.44 23.69
C ARG A 856 -25.80 -11.80 24.16
N GLN A 857 -27.12 -12.03 24.17
CA GLN A 857 -27.71 -13.33 24.50
C GLN A 857 -27.33 -14.41 23.48
N ALA A 858 -27.30 -14.10 22.18
CA ALA A 858 -26.89 -15.03 21.14
C ALA A 858 -25.40 -15.41 21.25
N LEU A 859 -24.52 -14.46 21.57
CA LEU A 859 -23.09 -14.73 21.82
C LEU A 859 -22.87 -15.59 23.07
N GLU A 860 -23.67 -15.41 24.12
CA GLU A 860 -23.62 -16.29 25.30
C GLU A 860 -24.17 -17.69 25.00
N LEU A 861 -25.24 -17.80 24.20
CA LEU A 861 -25.77 -19.09 23.73
C LEU A 861 -24.73 -19.85 22.89
N ASP A 862 -24.03 -19.18 21.99
CA ASP A 862 -22.99 -19.79 21.15
C ASP A 862 -21.79 -20.29 21.99
N LYS A 863 -21.40 -19.56 23.04
CA LYS A 863 -20.39 -20.03 24.01
C LYS A 863 -20.85 -21.27 24.76
N VAL A 864 -22.12 -21.31 25.19
CA VAL A 864 -22.70 -22.47 25.89
C VAL A 864 -22.78 -23.68 24.95
N GLU A 865 -23.14 -23.47 23.69
CA GLU A 865 -23.20 -24.53 22.68
C GLU A 865 -21.81 -25.09 22.35
N GLN A 866 -20.81 -24.22 22.19
CA GLN A 866 -19.41 -24.64 22.02
C GLN A 866 -18.88 -25.43 23.23
N GLN A 867 -19.20 -25.02 24.46
CA GLN A 867 -18.86 -25.79 25.67
C GLN A 867 -19.58 -27.14 25.71
N ALA A 868 -20.86 -27.19 25.35
CA ALA A 868 -21.63 -28.42 25.28
C ALA A 868 -21.08 -29.40 24.24
N GLU A 869 -20.64 -28.90 23.08
CA GLU A 869 -19.97 -29.66 22.03
C GLU A 869 -18.64 -30.26 22.53
N GLU A 870 -17.86 -29.48 23.30
CA GLU A 870 -16.61 -29.93 23.90
C GLU A 870 -16.83 -31.03 24.95
N ILE A 871 -17.88 -30.90 25.77
CA ILE A 871 -18.28 -31.91 26.75
C ILE A 871 -18.74 -33.19 26.04
N ARG A 872 -19.54 -33.08 24.98
CA ARG A 872 -19.98 -34.25 24.19
C ARG A 872 -18.79 -35.02 23.61
N LYS A 873 -17.76 -34.32 23.10
CA LYS A 873 -16.53 -34.93 22.58
C LYS A 873 -15.70 -35.61 23.68
N ARG A 874 -15.69 -35.09 24.91
CA ARG A 874 -15.04 -35.75 26.05
C ARG A 874 -15.79 -37.01 26.47
N VAL A 875 -17.11 -36.94 26.58
CA VAL A 875 -17.95 -38.10 26.94
C VAL A 875 -17.89 -39.21 25.87
N SER A 876 -17.82 -38.86 24.57
CA SER A 876 -17.64 -39.87 23.52
C SER A 876 -16.28 -40.57 23.64
N LYS A 877 -15.23 -39.81 23.94
CA LYS A 877 -13.88 -40.34 24.11
C LYS A 877 -13.77 -41.25 25.35
N GLU A 878 -14.38 -40.86 26.46
CA GLU A 878 -14.43 -41.69 27.68
C GLU A 878 -15.20 -43.00 27.45
N LYS A 879 -16.31 -42.96 26.69
CA LYS A 879 -17.05 -44.18 26.31
C LYS A 879 -16.24 -45.11 25.41
N GLU A 880 -15.50 -44.57 24.44
CA GLU A 880 -14.61 -45.36 23.58
C GLU A 880 -13.47 -46.02 24.38
N GLU A 881 -12.90 -45.29 25.35
CA GLU A 881 -11.86 -45.81 26.26
C GLU A 881 -12.42 -46.88 27.22
N GLU A 882 -13.65 -46.73 27.71
CA GLU A 882 -14.33 -47.71 28.57
C GLU A 882 -14.76 -48.97 27.79
N GLU A 883 -15.13 -48.85 26.51
CA GLU A 883 -15.39 -50.00 25.63
C GLU A 883 -14.11 -50.75 25.26
N ALA A 884 -12.99 -50.03 25.07
CA ALA A 884 -11.68 -50.63 24.83
C ALA A 884 -11.11 -51.37 26.06
N ALA A 885 -11.56 -51.03 27.27
CA ALA A 885 -11.11 -51.62 28.53
C ALA A 885 -11.85 -52.91 28.95
N LYS A 886 -12.90 -53.34 28.23
CA LYS A 886 -13.61 -54.58 28.55
C LYS A 886 -12.80 -55.82 28.14
N PRO A 887 -12.53 -56.78 29.04
CA PRO A 887 -11.76 -57.98 28.71
C PRO A 887 -12.54 -58.89 27.76
N LYS A 888 -11.92 -59.25 26.63
CA LYS A 888 -12.45 -60.22 25.67
C LYS A 888 -12.61 -61.58 26.34
N LYS A 889 -13.85 -61.97 26.66
CA LYS A 889 -14.19 -63.36 26.98
C LYS A 889 -14.12 -64.20 25.70
N ALA A 890 -13.22 -65.18 25.71
CA ALA A 890 -13.31 -66.33 24.85
C ALA A 890 -14.46 -67.23 25.35
N ASP A 891 -15.39 -67.61 24.47
CA ASP A 891 -15.89 -68.98 24.50
C ASP A 891 -16.59 -69.42 23.21
N HIS A 892 -16.55 -70.73 23.03
CA HIS A 892 -16.96 -71.58 21.93
C HIS A 892 -18.47 -71.62 21.61
N GLY A 893 -18.79 -72.00 20.37
CA GLY A 893 -19.76 -73.08 20.14
C GLY A 893 -21.08 -72.76 19.42
N LEU A 894 -21.26 -73.46 18.29
CA LEU A 894 -22.52 -74.01 17.72
C LEU A 894 -23.50 -73.13 16.89
N MET A 895 -23.41 -73.33 15.57
CA MET A 895 -24.43 -73.76 14.57
C MET A 895 -25.93 -73.35 14.65
N ARG A 896 -26.44 -73.04 13.42
CA ARG A 896 -27.83 -73.06 12.88
C ARG A 896 -28.70 -71.83 13.22
N SER A 897 -29.55 -71.25 12.35
CA SER A 897 -30.03 -71.53 10.99
C SER A 897 -30.69 -70.27 10.37
N LEU A 898 -30.56 -70.10 9.06
CA LEU A 898 -31.43 -69.44 8.06
C LEU A 898 -32.61 -68.55 8.50
N SER A 899 -32.69 -67.33 7.93
CA SER A 899 -33.78 -66.95 6.99
C SER A 899 -33.57 -65.53 6.39
N PRO A 900 -33.73 -65.33 5.07
CA PRO A 900 -33.50 -64.06 4.37
C PRO A 900 -34.81 -63.33 4.07
N MET A 901 -35.13 -62.23 4.78
CA MET A 901 -36.28 -61.40 4.39
C MET A 901 -36.30 -59.97 4.96
N LYS A 902 -35.24 -59.17 4.73
CA LYS A 902 -35.29 -57.70 4.92
C LYS A 902 -34.47 -56.92 3.88
N VAL A 903 -34.57 -57.31 2.61
CA VAL A 903 -34.07 -56.55 1.44
C VAL A 903 -35.20 -55.73 0.78
N LEU A 904 -36.36 -55.61 1.44
CA LEU A 904 -37.54 -54.95 0.87
C LEU A 904 -38.00 -53.78 1.73
N ASN A 905 -37.16 -52.75 1.91
CA ASN A 905 -37.61 -51.43 2.39
C ASN A 905 -36.74 -50.25 1.93
N SER A 906 -35.89 -50.40 0.90
CA SER A 906 -35.07 -49.30 0.36
C SER A 906 -35.70 -48.57 -0.84
N TRP A 907 -37.02 -48.39 -0.89
CA TRP A 907 -37.62 -47.74 -2.06
C TRP A 907 -38.78 -46.77 -1.87
N LEU A 908 -39.25 -46.48 -0.65
CA LEU A 908 -40.32 -45.48 -0.46
C LEU A 908 -40.22 -44.77 0.89
N ASN A 909 -39.81 -43.49 0.85
CA ASN A 909 -40.20 -42.34 1.69
C ASN A 909 -39.00 -41.41 1.91
N TRP A 910 -38.76 -40.43 1.03
CA TRP A 910 -39.30 -39.06 1.07
C TRP A 910 -38.82 -38.20 2.25
N ASN A 911 -37.91 -37.29 1.90
CA ASN A 911 -38.03 -35.83 2.03
C ASN A 911 -38.08 -35.17 3.43
N TRP A 912 -37.14 -34.20 3.55
CA TRP A 912 -37.06 -33.01 4.42
C TRP A 912 -36.31 -33.12 5.76
N GLY A 913 -35.36 -32.19 5.91
CA GLY A 913 -34.42 -32.01 7.02
C GLY A 913 -33.18 -31.29 6.52
#